data_AF-A0A847D2N5-F1
#
_entry.id   AF-A0A847D2N5-F1
#
_cell.length_a   1.000
_cell.length_b   1.000
_cell.length_c   1.000
_cell.angle_alpha   90.00
_cell.angle_beta   90.00
_cell.angle_gamma   90.00
#
_symmetry.space_group_name_H-M   'P 1'
#
loop_
_entity.id
_entity.type
_entity.pdbx_description
1 polymer ?
#
loop_
_entity_poly.entity_id
_entity_poly.type
_entity_poly.pdbx_seq_one_letter_code
_entity_poly.pdbx_strand_id
1 'polypeptide(L)'
;QVSRYQLAETLCNAVPNVLLLTATPHRGKSDHFRRVLKLIDADAFPGDGMPSIEEIEPYVMRSEKRYAVDYDGKKLFQQRMTIRLDVPLDETYHRLQIDLYNHVTNYVRYCFGRAKRGNRNATGLVMVMMQKLASSSTAAILAAMETRLWRLQHGETDDDIDDYDEEGVVDFDDLDTNDFSVAMQDNGFFNEETALQKLIVEARTCLETEQDAKATALVRKIYKLQDKYNNSQLKVLVFTEFRKTQGYLKKILEGAGLTTVEIHGSMDLAERQQALVKFKNEANVMVATDAAGESLNMQFCHIVFNYDLPWNPMAIEQRIGRVDRIGQKFPVVAFNMLTNNTVDTRVYEIIVEKLDAILQELGIDKTNDVLDSTIDMKQVNHLYLQSLLDPHRFDFASDKWLYEIKSKLNDYKSTEGILPVFTGDDIKKESAGEIKYSPLPVWLEELMDLYTMNEKGKIVKRLSGVSEYAINGYKLEAVFEADKLGDNPGSEHLTLQHPVVKRILDEMDGNSQTMVPVIVSKNGGETCGYLTLWKVLAKNNYETKTTYSAQFITDAGRVFAPYGNDVWNRLVQEKNSFQYVGETECNLVIEENQALNNNLHALFHRMEAEIQNGLQVRAEKKLKAWSYAENRLNRIGIENIRNAKLRKLTTEKEEWKSAFAKGLSVVPDVKHILTVRIDG
;
A
#
# COMPACT_ATOMS: atom_id res chain seq x y z
N GLN A 1 -9.10 21.28 11.65
CA GLN A 1 -9.50 20.28 10.62
C GLN A 1 -10.11 20.89 9.35
N VAL A 2 -10.75 22.07 9.39
CA VAL A 2 -11.46 22.65 8.22
C VAL A 2 -10.53 23.12 7.08
N SER A 3 -9.34 23.65 7.40
CA SER A 3 -8.40 24.18 6.38
C SER A 3 -7.82 23.11 5.45
N ARG A 4 -7.48 21.91 5.96
CA ARG A 4 -6.94 20.81 5.15
C ARG A 4 -7.97 20.27 4.16
N TYR A 5 -9.23 20.14 4.59
CA TYR A 5 -10.31 19.69 3.71
C TYR A 5 -10.60 20.71 2.61
N GLN A 6 -10.67 22.01 2.95
CA GLN A 6 -10.89 23.08 1.96
C GLN A 6 -9.76 23.14 0.91
N LEU A 7 -8.51 22.93 1.33
CA LEU A 7 -7.39 22.83 0.41
C LEU A 7 -7.56 21.63 -0.54
N ALA A 8 -7.86 20.44 0.01
CA ALA A 8 -8.06 19.24 -0.79
C ALA A 8 -9.23 19.38 -1.77
N GLU A 9 -10.34 19.97 -1.33
CA GLU A 9 -11.52 20.25 -2.15
C GLU A 9 -11.18 21.21 -3.31
N THR A 10 -10.42 22.27 -3.03
CA THR A 10 -9.99 23.23 -4.06
C THR A 10 -9.09 22.56 -5.10
N LEU A 11 -8.17 21.69 -4.66
CA LEU A 11 -7.28 20.93 -5.55
C LEU A 11 -8.06 19.93 -6.41
N CYS A 12 -8.98 19.17 -5.81
CA CYS A 12 -9.80 18.19 -6.52
C CYS A 12 -10.68 18.87 -7.58
N ASN A 13 -11.20 20.07 -7.31
CA ASN A 13 -11.98 20.85 -8.27
C ASN A 13 -11.14 21.49 -9.38
N ALA A 14 -9.82 21.60 -9.21
CA ALA A 14 -8.91 22.18 -10.20
C ALA A 14 -8.39 21.16 -11.23
N VAL A 15 -8.58 19.86 -10.99
CA VAL A 15 -8.09 18.78 -11.85
C VAL A 15 -9.25 18.02 -12.51
N PRO A 16 -9.07 17.50 -13.73
CA PRO A 16 -10.14 16.80 -14.45
C PRO A 16 -10.48 15.42 -13.87
N ASN A 17 -9.51 14.74 -13.24
CA ASN A 17 -9.68 13.41 -12.67
C ASN A 17 -8.99 13.34 -11.31
N VAL A 18 -9.64 12.68 -10.34
CA VAL A 18 -9.12 12.51 -8.97
C VAL A 18 -9.07 11.02 -8.65
N LEU A 19 -7.91 10.55 -8.21
CA LEU A 19 -7.72 9.20 -7.67
C LEU A 19 -7.14 9.33 -6.26
N LEU A 20 -7.86 8.77 -5.28
CA LEU A 20 -7.42 8.75 -3.88
C LEU A 20 -6.93 7.34 -3.53
N LEU A 21 -5.67 7.23 -3.11
CA LEU A 21 -5.08 5.97 -2.68
C LEU A 21 -5.00 5.94 -1.16
N THR A 22 -5.65 4.97 -0.53
CA THR A 22 -5.60 4.75 0.92
C THR A 22 -5.76 3.27 1.24
N ALA A 23 -4.95 2.77 2.17
CA ALA A 23 -5.14 1.44 2.74
C ALA A 23 -6.30 1.42 3.76
N THR A 24 -6.50 2.53 4.47
CA THR A 24 -7.49 2.72 5.54
C THR A 24 -8.51 3.81 5.17
N PRO A 25 -9.49 3.52 4.30
CA PRO A 25 -10.47 4.51 3.87
C PRO A 25 -11.37 5.01 5.01
N HIS A 26 -11.68 4.15 5.99
CA HIS A 26 -12.56 4.45 7.12
C HIS A 26 -11.85 4.23 8.47
N ARG A 27 -11.91 5.21 9.38
CA ARG A 27 -11.32 5.16 10.73
C ARG A 27 -12.35 5.20 11.86
N GLY A 28 -13.48 4.50 11.70
CA GLY A 28 -14.55 4.45 12.70
C GLY A 28 -15.45 5.70 12.77
N LYS A 29 -15.23 6.73 11.93
CA LYS A 29 -16.04 7.95 11.87
C LYS A 29 -16.69 8.11 10.50
N SER A 30 -17.98 7.78 10.42
CA SER A 30 -18.80 7.80 9.20
C SER A 30 -18.78 9.16 8.49
N ASP A 31 -18.89 10.26 9.24
CA ASP A 31 -18.84 11.63 8.68
C ASP A 31 -17.48 11.98 8.07
N HIS A 32 -16.38 11.47 8.63
CA HIS A 32 -15.05 11.70 8.06
C HIS A 32 -14.93 11.00 6.71
N PHE A 33 -15.36 9.75 6.63
CA PHE A 33 -15.32 8.98 5.40
C PHE A 33 -16.21 9.55 4.30
N ARG A 34 -17.44 9.97 4.62
CA ARG A 34 -18.31 10.63 3.63
C ARG A 34 -17.73 11.96 3.13
N ARG A 35 -16.97 12.70 3.96
CA ARG A 35 -16.22 13.89 3.51
C ARG A 35 -15.13 13.52 2.51
N VAL A 36 -14.36 12.45 2.75
CA VAL A 36 -13.35 11.98 1.79
C VAL A 36 -14.00 11.62 0.46
N LEU A 37 -15.15 10.94 0.48
CA LEU A 37 -15.89 10.59 -0.75
C LEU A 37 -16.46 11.82 -1.48
N LYS A 38 -16.84 12.88 -0.76
CA LYS A 38 -17.25 14.17 -1.36
C LYS A 38 -16.13 14.85 -2.16
N LEU A 39 -14.86 14.54 -1.88
CA LEU A 39 -13.73 15.01 -2.69
C LEU A 39 -13.67 14.33 -4.06
N ILE A 40 -14.22 13.12 -4.19
CA ILE A 40 -14.32 12.37 -5.44
C ILE A 40 -15.52 12.86 -6.24
N ASP A 41 -16.71 12.83 -5.63
CA ASP A 41 -17.95 13.31 -6.24
C ASP A 41 -18.90 13.85 -5.16
N ALA A 42 -18.96 15.18 -5.04
CA ALA A 42 -19.82 15.85 -4.08
C ALA A 42 -21.32 15.61 -4.33
N ASP A 43 -21.71 15.37 -5.59
CA ASP A 43 -23.10 15.17 -5.99
C ASP A 43 -23.57 13.73 -5.75
N ALA A 44 -22.65 12.76 -5.80
CA ALA A 44 -22.92 11.37 -5.43
C ALA A 44 -23.08 11.19 -3.92
N PHE A 45 -22.37 12.00 -3.10
CA PHE A 45 -22.35 11.83 -1.65
C PHE A 45 -22.95 13.01 -0.84
N PRO A 46 -24.15 13.56 -1.16
CA PRO A 46 -24.62 14.84 -0.60
C PRO A 46 -25.05 14.81 0.88
N GLY A 47 -25.41 13.63 1.39
CA GLY A 47 -25.93 13.42 2.74
C GLY A 47 -24.91 13.54 3.88
N ASP A 48 -25.38 13.20 5.08
CA ASP A 48 -24.65 13.12 6.35
C ASP A 48 -24.73 11.67 6.88
N GLY A 49 -23.73 11.22 7.65
CA GLY A 49 -23.64 9.83 8.09
C GLY A 49 -23.02 8.86 7.06
N MET A 50 -23.20 7.56 7.28
CA MET A 50 -22.59 6.49 6.50
C MET A 50 -23.26 6.34 5.12
N PRO A 51 -22.52 6.31 3.99
CA PRO A 51 -23.06 5.90 2.70
C PRO A 51 -23.42 4.41 2.66
N SER A 52 -24.36 4.03 1.79
CA SER A 52 -24.71 2.61 1.56
C SER A 52 -23.71 1.91 0.62
N ILE A 53 -23.72 0.57 0.60
CA ILE A 53 -22.85 -0.23 -0.30
C ILE A 53 -23.05 0.18 -1.75
N GLU A 54 -24.30 0.28 -2.20
CA GLU A 54 -24.67 0.68 -3.58
C GLU A 54 -24.17 2.09 -3.94
N GLU A 55 -24.09 3.01 -2.97
CA GLU A 55 -23.53 4.35 -3.18
C GLU A 55 -22.00 4.30 -3.34
N ILE A 56 -21.32 3.33 -2.72
CA ILE A 56 -19.86 3.25 -2.60
C ILE A 56 -19.23 2.43 -3.74
N GLU A 57 -19.88 1.33 -4.13
CA GLU A 57 -19.39 0.35 -5.10
C GLU A 57 -18.84 0.95 -6.41
N PRO A 58 -19.44 1.99 -7.01
CA PRO A 58 -18.90 2.58 -8.23
C PRO A 58 -17.60 3.39 -8.04
N TYR A 59 -17.27 3.79 -6.80
CA TYR A 59 -16.19 4.74 -6.51
C TYR A 59 -15.04 4.15 -5.70
N VAL A 60 -15.30 3.09 -4.93
CA VAL A 60 -14.30 2.49 -4.04
C VAL A 60 -13.99 1.08 -4.50
N MET A 61 -12.73 0.85 -4.84
CA MET A 61 -12.19 -0.48 -5.08
C MET A 61 -11.29 -0.87 -3.92
N ARG A 62 -11.58 -2.02 -3.29
CA ARG A 62 -10.75 -2.59 -2.22
C ARG A 62 -10.49 -4.06 -2.52
N SER A 63 -9.23 -4.42 -2.68
CA SER A 63 -8.81 -5.81 -2.78
C SER A 63 -8.10 -6.22 -1.48
N GLU A 64 -8.43 -7.39 -0.96
CA GLU A 64 -7.67 -7.96 0.15
C GLU A 64 -6.39 -8.60 -0.39
N LYS A 65 -5.28 -8.39 0.32
CA LYS A 65 -3.97 -8.94 -0.05
C LYS A 65 -4.01 -10.46 -0.26
N ARG A 66 -4.80 -11.19 0.54
CA ARG A 66 -4.84 -12.67 0.50
C ARG A 66 -5.58 -13.26 -0.70
N TYR A 67 -6.46 -12.48 -1.34
CA TYR A 67 -7.14 -12.89 -2.57
C TYR A 67 -6.40 -12.42 -3.83
N ALA A 68 -5.36 -11.60 -3.68
CA ALA A 68 -4.56 -11.17 -4.81
C ALA A 68 -3.85 -12.38 -5.45
N VAL A 69 -4.10 -12.58 -6.74
CA VAL A 69 -3.51 -13.64 -7.56
C VAL A 69 -2.63 -13.05 -8.65
N ASP A 70 -1.63 -13.83 -9.08
CA ASP A 70 -0.89 -13.52 -10.29
C ASP A 70 -1.75 -13.79 -11.53
N TYR A 71 -1.20 -13.47 -12.68
CA TYR A 71 -1.86 -13.67 -13.98
C TYR A 71 -2.19 -15.13 -14.30
N ASP A 72 -1.58 -16.09 -13.60
CA ASP A 72 -1.84 -17.52 -13.77
C ASP A 72 -2.85 -18.04 -12.72
N GLY A 73 -3.37 -17.13 -11.88
CA GLY A 73 -4.35 -17.38 -10.84
C GLY A 73 -3.78 -18.03 -9.57
N LYS A 74 -2.47 -17.98 -9.37
CA LYS A 74 -1.81 -18.42 -8.14
C LYS A 74 -1.75 -17.25 -7.15
N LYS A 75 -1.98 -17.51 -5.87
CA LYS A 75 -1.92 -16.47 -4.83
C LYS A 75 -0.54 -15.77 -4.82
N LEU A 76 -0.56 -14.44 -4.86
CA LEU A 76 0.64 -13.60 -4.80
C LEU A 76 1.30 -13.63 -3.41
N PHE A 77 0.52 -13.91 -2.38
CA PHE A 77 0.98 -13.99 -1.01
C PHE A 77 0.93 -15.44 -0.52
N GLN A 78 2.03 -15.87 0.11
CA GLN A 78 2.11 -17.17 0.77
C GLN A 78 1.43 -17.12 2.15
N GLN A 79 1.18 -18.30 2.74
CA GLN A 79 0.69 -18.36 4.12
C GLN A 79 1.73 -17.78 5.07
N ARG A 80 1.24 -17.00 6.03
CA ARG A 80 2.00 -16.42 7.13
C ARG A 80 1.70 -17.19 8.41
N MET A 81 2.74 -17.47 9.20
CA MET A 81 2.62 -18.02 10.55
C MET A 81 3.31 -17.10 11.55
N THR A 82 2.59 -16.71 12.59
CA THR A 82 3.16 -15.98 13.74
C THR A 82 3.14 -16.93 14.94
N ILE A 83 4.32 -17.25 15.48
CA ILE A 83 4.53 -18.31 16.47
C ILE A 83 5.12 -17.70 17.74
N ARG A 84 4.49 -17.96 18.88
CA ARG A 84 5.05 -17.69 20.21
C ARG A 84 6.23 -18.65 20.47
N LEU A 85 7.39 -18.11 20.81
CA LEU A 85 8.58 -18.87 21.19
C LEU A 85 8.89 -18.60 22.66
N ASP A 86 8.40 -19.47 23.54
CA ASP A 86 8.72 -19.42 24.96
C ASP A 86 10.18 -19.81 25.21
N VAL A 87 10.85 -18.95 25.95
CA VAL A 87 12.23 -19.09 26.43
C VAL A 87 12.15 -19.25 27.95
N PRO A 88 12.08 -20.50 28.45
CA PRO A 88 12.04 -20.73 29.89
C PRO A 88 13.39 -20.36 30.51
N LEU A 89 13.36 -19.50 31.54
CA LEU A 89 14.52 -19.27 32.39
C LEU A 89 14.65 -20.42 33.38
N ASP A 90 15.69 -21.23 33.19
CA ASP A 90 16.05 -22.31 34.11
C ASP A 90 16.64 -21.76 35.41
N GLU A 91 16.07 -22.15 36.56
CA GLU A 91 16.47 -21.69 37.90
C GLU A 91 17.91 -22.06 38.27
N THR A 92 18.50 -23.05 37.61
CA THR A 92 19.87 -23.50 37.85
C THR A 92 20.86 -22.77 36.96
N TYR A 93 20.56 -22.65 35.65
CA TYR A 93 21.50 -22.10 34.67
C TYR A 93 21.39 -20.59 34.48
N HIS A 94 20.26 -19.98 34.83
CA HIS A 94 19.97 -18.56 34.61
C HIS A 94 19.60 -17.85 35.91
N ARG A 95 20.14 -18.32 37.04
CA ARG A 95 19.78 -17.80 38.36
C ARG A 95 20.14 -16.32 38.50
N LEU A 96 21.36 -15.95 38.09
CA LEU A 96 21.80 -14.55 38.15
C LEU A 96 20.97 -13.68 37.22
N GLN A 97 20.57 -14.19 36.05
CA GLN A 97 19.68 -13.47 35.13
C GLN A 97 18.28 -13.24 35.75
N ILE A 98 17.71 -14.24 36.41
CA ILE A 98 16.42 -14.14 37.12
C ILE A 98 16.52 -13.14 38.28
N ASP A 99 17.55 -13.27 39.11
CA ASP A 99 17.77 -12.40 40.28
C ASP A 99 17.97 -10.95 39.84
N LEU A 100 18.80 -10.72 38.82
CA LEU A 100 19.03 -9.40 38.25
C LEU A 100 17.72 -8.77 37.76
N TYR A 101 16.90 -9.51 36.99
CA TYR A 101 15.62 -9.00 36.49
C TYR A 101 14.70 -8.59 37.65
N ASN A 102 14.61 -9.41 38.70
CA ASN A 102 13.79 -9.11 39.88
C ASN A 102 14.31 -7.89 40.64
N HIS A 103 15.64 -7.78 40.84
CA HIS A 103 16.24 -6.65 41.53
C HIS A 103 16.11 -5.34 40.74
N VAL A 104 16.30 -5.37 39.42
CA VAL A 104 16.06 -4.23 38.52
C VAL A 104 14.58 -3.84 38.57
N THR A 105 13.65 -4.80 38.55
CA THR A 105 12.21 -4.50 38.66
C THR A 105 11.88 -3.79 39.99
N ASN A 106 12.49 -4.22 41.09
CA ASN A 106 12.30 -3.57 42.39
C ASN A 106 12.91 -2.16 42.43
N TYR A 107 14.08 -1.98 41.82
CA TYR A 107 14.73 -0.67 41.66
C TYR A 107 13.86 0.28 40.83
N VAL A 108 13.37 -0.16 39.67
CA VAL A 108 12.47 0.58 38.78
C VAL A 108 11.22 1.03 39.52
N ARG A 109 10.55 0.12 40.26
CA ARG A 109 9.35 0.45 41.05
C ARG A 109 9.64 1.48 42.14
N TYR A 110 10.77 1.36 42.82
CA TYR A 110 11.20 2.30 43.86
C TYR A 110 11.47 3.70 43.28
N CYS A 111 12.26 3.79 42.22
CA CYS A 111 12.62 5.06 41.59
C CYS A 111 11.42 5.72 40.89
N PHE A 112 10.55 4.94 40.25
CA PHE A 112 9.32 5.44 39.65
C PHE A 112 8.39 6.08 40.70
N GLY A 113 8.23 5.43 41.87
CA GLY A 113 7.46 5.99 42.98
C GLY A 113 8.03 7.31 43.52
N ARG A 114 9.36 7.45 43.58
CA ARG A 114 10.03 8.70 43.97
C ARG A 114 9.89 9.79 42.93
N ALA A 115 10.09 9.46 41.65
CA ALA A 115 9.98 10.38 40.53
C ALA A 115 8.58 11.02 40.49
N LYS A 116 7.54 10.22 40.71
CA LYS A 116 6.15 10.70 40.78
C LYS A 116 5.91 11.70 41.90
N ARG A 117 6.44 11.46 43.12
CA ARG A 117 6.33 12.45 44.23
C ARG A 117 7.08 13.75 43.93
N GLY A 118 8.19 13.67 43.21
CA GLY A 118 8.99 14.81 42.80
C GLY A 118 8.50 15.51 41.54
N ASN A 119 7.39 15.06 40.94
CA ASN A 119 6.88 15.53 39.64
C ASN A 119 7.94 15.48 38.51
N ARG A 120 8.82 14.45 38.54
CA ARG A 120 9.89 14.22 37.57
C ARG A 120 9.46 13.18 36.55
N ASN A 121 8.64 13.59 35.59
CA ASN A 121 8.07 12.66 34.60
C ASN A 121 9.15 11.99 33.74
N ALA A 122 10.19 12.73 33.32
CA ALA A 122 11.31 12.21 32.56
C ALA A 122 12.00 11.02 33.25
N THR A 123 12.29 11.13 34.55
CA THR A 123 12.85 10.03 35.35
C THR A 123 11.90 8.82 35.40
N GLY A 124 10.59 9.04 35.48
CA GLY A 124 9.59 7.97 35.42
C GLY A 124 9.65 7.19 34.10
N LEU A 125 9.82 7.89 32.98
CA LEU A 125 9.96 7.28 31.65
C LEU A 125 11.27 6.48 31.53
N VAL A 126 12.39 7.01 32.04
CA VAL A 126 13.66 6.27 32.10
C VAL A 126 13.53 4.96 32.89
N MET A 127 12.80 4.96 34.00
CA MET A 127 12.59 3.73 34.78
C MET A 127 11.79 2.67 34.00
N VAL A 128 10.78 3.10 33.23
CA VAL A 128 10.02 2.21 32.36
C VAL A 128 10.90 1.64 31.25
N MET A 129 11.75 2.48 30.67
CA MET A 129 12.71 2.08 29.66
C MET A 129 13.73 1.06 30.19
N MET A 130 14.26 1.28 31.39
CA MET A 130 15.15 0.32 32.07
C MET A 130 14.47 -1.05 32.25
N GLN A 131 13.17 -1.09 32.54
CA GLN A 131 12.46 -2.37 32.59
C GLN A 131 12.44 -3.09 31.24
N LYS A 132 12.18 -2.36 30.13
CA LYS A 132 12.21 -2.95 28.77
C LYS A 132 13.60 -3.48 28.44
N LEU A 133 14.65 -2.71 28.74
CA LEU A 133 16.05 -3.11 28.54
C LEU A 133 16.42 -4.37 29.34
N ALA A 134 15.94 -4.49 30.58
CA ALA A 134 16.14 -5.66 31.43
C ALA A 134 15.48 -6.92 30.86
N SER A 135 14.32 -6.76 30.22
CA SER A 135 13.69 -7.86 29.49
C SER A 135 14.49 -8.18 28.22
N SER A 136 15.05 -7.19 27.52
CA SER A 136 15.77 -7.36 26.26
C SER A 136 17.06 -8.20 26.39
N SER A 137 18.07 -7.66 27.07
CA SER A 137 19.34 -8.35 27.29
C SER A 137 20.09 -7.81 28.50
N THR A 138 20.87 -8.67 29.17
CA THR A 138 21.72 -8.27 30.30
C THR A 138 22.72 -7.17 29.91
N ALA A 139 23.22 -7.19 28.67
CA ALA A 139 24.14 -6.18 28.16
C ALA A 139 23.48 -4.79 28.03
N ALA A 140 22.21 -4.74 27.60
CA ALA A 140 21.51 -3.49 27.40
C ALA A 140 21.13 -2.83 28.74
N ILE A 141 20.65 -3.62 29.72
CA ILE A 141 20.37 -3.08 31.06
C ILE A 141 21.64 -2.65 31.80
N LEU A 142 22.75 -3.39 31.65
CA LEU A 142 24.03 -2.98 32.22
C LEU A 142 24.44 -1.59 31.71
N ALA A 143 24.42 -1.38 30.39
CA ALA A 143 24.79 -0.10 29.79
C ALA A 143 23.88 1.04 30.30
N ALA A 144 22.57 0.80 30.40
CA ALA A 144 21.64 1.79 30.91
C ALA A 144 21.88 2.14 32.38
N MET A 145 22.17 1.15 33.22
CA MET A 145 22.51 1.39 34.64
C MET A 145 23.82 2.17 34.78
N GLU A 146 24.83 1.89 33.95
CA GLU A 146 26.09 2.64 33.92
C GLU A 146 25.88 4.10 33.50
N THR A 147 25.12 4.35 32.44
CA THR A 147 24.74 5.71 32.00
C THR A 147 24.01 6.46 33.12
N ARG A 148 23.03 5.82 33.77
CA ARG A 148 22.27 6.43 34.86
C ARG A 148 23.17 6.75 36.05
N LEU A 149 24.06 5.84 36.44
CA LEU A 149 25.01 6.06 37.54
C LEU A 149 25.93 7.24 37.23
N TRP A 150 26.45 7.31 36.01
CA TRP A 150 27.32 8.39 35.58
C TRP A 150 26.62 9.76 35.68
N ARG A 151 25.38 9.88 35.18
CA ARG A 151 24.58 11.12 35.27
C ARG A 151 24.35 11.57 36.72
N LEU A 152 23.98 10.64 37.60
CA LEU A 152 23.78 10.93 39.02
C LEU A 152 25.05 11.48 39.68
N GLN A 153 26.22 10.94 39.32
CA GLN A 153 27.51 11.39 39.84
C GLN A 153 27.93 12.77 39.31
N HIS A 154 27.48 13.15 38.11
CA HIS A 154 27.80 14.43 37.48
C HIS A 154 26.75 15.53 37.74
N GLY A 155 25.72 15.23 38.54
CA GLY A 155 24.69 16.20 38.91
C GLY A 155 23.71 16.52 37.77
N GLU A 156 23.71 15.72 36.70
CA GLU A 156 22.76 15.83 35.60
C GLU A 156 21.43 15.19 36.02
N THR A 157 20.52 16.03 36.52
CA THR A 157 19.19 15.58 36.96
C THR A 157 18.13 15.68 35.88
N ASP A 158 18.44 16.27 34.73
CA ASP A 158 17.56 16.32 33.58
C ASP A 158 17.78 15.04 32.77
N ASP A 159 16.78 14.16 32.80
CA ASP A 159 16.85 12.86 32.15
C ASP A 159 16.48 13.00 30.68
N ASP A 160 17.48 12.92 29.79
CA ASP A 160 17.23 12.73 28.36
C ASP A 160 17.11 11.22 28.04
N ILE A 161 16.05 10.84 27.33
CA ILE A 161 15.79 9.46 26.88
C ILE A 161 16.74 9.07 25.75
N ASP A 162 17.19 10.03 24.93
CA ASP A 162 18.00 9.77 23.73
C ASP A 162 19.35 9.10 24.05
N ASP A 163 19.86 9.28 25.28
CA ASP A 163 21.14 8.69 25.74
C ASP A 163 21.09 7.18 25.99
N TYR A 164 19.91 6.57 25.95
CA TYR A 164 19.74 5.14 26.23
C TYR A 164 19.67 4.28 24.96
N ASP A 165 20.05 4.82 23.80
CA ASP A 165 20.20 4.09 22.53
C ASP A 165 18.93 3.31 22.10
N GLU A 166 17.73 3.84 22.40
CA GLU A 166 16.45 3.29 21.91
C GLU A 166 16.20 3.71 20.47
N GLU A 167 15.87 2.73 19.64
CA GLU A 167 15.39 2.97 18.27
C GLU A 167 14.03 2.30 18.04
N GLY A 168 13.33 1.97 19.13
CA GLY A 168 11.98 1.42 19.14
C GLY A 168 10.92 2.46 18.79
N VAL A 169 9.66 1.99 18.77
CA VAL A 169 8.51 2.75 18.24
C VAL A 169 7.62 3.32 19.34
N VAL A 170 8.06 3.24 20.60
CA VAL A 170 7.30 3.73 21.75
C VAL A 170 7.45 5.24 21.84
N ASP A 171 6.35 5.95 21.64
CA ASP A 171 6.27 7.38 21.93
C ASP A 171 6.06 7.58 23.43
N PHE A 172 7.12 8.02 24.11
CA PHE A 172 7.10 8.22 25.55
C PHE A 172 6.36 9.49 25.97
N ASP A 173 6.09 10.43 25.05
CA ASP A 173 5.29 11.62 25.35
C ASP A 173 3.81 11.28 25.61
N ASP A 174 3.37 10.12 25.12
CA ASP A 174 2.00 9.62 25.29
C ASP A 174 1.80 8.76 26.55
N LEU A 175 2.85 8.57 27.38
CA LEU A 175 2.77 7.86 28.67
C LEU A 175 2.19 8.76 29.77
N ASP A 176 0.89 8.61 30.05
CA ASP A 176 0.28 9.21 31.23
C ASP A 176 0.57 8.38 32.49
N THR A 177 1.43 8.90 33.37
CA THR A 177 1.83 8.24 34.61
C THR A 177 0.99 8.67 35.81
N ASN A 178 0.04 9.59 35.64
CA ASN A 178 -0.72 10.20 36.74
C ASN A 178 -1.71 9.23 37.42
N ASP A 179 -2.19 8.21 36.72
CA ASP A 179 -3.21 7.27 37.22
C ASP A 179 -2.66 6.17 38.14
N PHE A 180 -1.33 6.00 38.25
CA PHE A 180 -0.71 4.86 38.96
C PHE A 180 -0.22 5.20 40.37
N SER A 181 -0.65 4.48 41.39
CA SER A 181 -0.05 4.58 42.73
C SER A 181 0.82 3.36 43.03
N VAL A 182 2.12 3.58 43.29
CA VAL A 182 3.02 2.51 43.74
C VAL A 182 3.03 2.50 45.26
N ALA A 183 2.61 1.37 45.86
CA ALA A 183 2.83 1.16 47.29
C ALA A 183 4.34 1.07 47.53
N MET A 184 4.92 2.05 48.21
CA MET A 184 6.31 1.95 48.64
C MET A 184 6.40 0.88 49.71
N GLN A 185 6.92 -0.29 49.33
CA GLN A 185 7.60 -1.12 50.29
C GLN A 185 8.92 -0.42 50.62
N ASP A 186 9.23 -0.33 51.91
CA ASP A 186 10.49 0.22 52.41
C ASP A 186 11.62 -0.75 52.06
N ASN A 187 12.02 -0.75 50.78
CA ASN A 187 12.91 -1.74 50.18
C ASN A 187 14.38 -1.55 50.57
N GLY A 188 14.68 -0.76 51.61
CA GLY A 188 16.05 -0.53 52.09
C GLY A 188 16.94 0.27 51.14
N PHE A 189 16.42 0.80 50.03
CA PHE A 189 17.14 1.70 49.14
C PHE A 189 17.17 3.11 49.76
N PHE A 190 18.18 3.40 50.59
CA PHE A 190 18.39 4.76 51.12
C PHE A 190 19.11 5.68 50.11
N ASN A 191 19.91 5.10 49.20
CA ASN A 191 20.67 5.81 48.18
C ASN A 191 20.57 5.09 46.81
N GLU A 192 20.09 5.80 45.78
CA GLU A 192 19.97 5.32 44.39
C GLU A 192 21.33 4.94 43.80
N GLU A 193 22.37 5.72 44.09
CA GLU A 193 23.72 5.49 43.57
C GLU A 193 24.28 4.14 44.05
N THR A 194 24.13 3.85 45.34
CA THR A 194 24.56 2.57 45.93
C THR A 194 23.74 1.39 45.41
N ALA A 195 22.47 1.61 45.09
CA ALA A 195 21.61 0.59 44.49
C ALA A 195 22.11 0.23 43.08
N LEU A 196 22.35 1.24 42.24
CA LEU A 196 22.87 1.07 40.88
C LEU A 196 24.25 0.40 40.87
N GLN A 197 25.17 0.82 41.74
CA GLN A 197 26.50 0.19 41.83
C GLN A 197 26.40 -1.32 42.11
N LYS A 198 25.49 -1.75 42.99
CA LYS A 198 25.27 -3.18 43.25
C LYS A 198 24.70 -3.90 42.02
N LEU A 199 23.67 -3.33 41.39
CA LEU A 199 23.04 -3.92 40.20
C LEU A 199 24.02 -4.03 39.02
N ILE A 200 24.90 -3.05 38.84
CA ILE A 200 25.96 -3.07 37.81
C ILE A 200 26.93 -4.23 38.06
N VAL A 201 27.35 -4.45 39.30
CA VAL A 201 28.21 -5.58 39.66
C VAL A 201 27.50 -6.91 39.41
N GLU A 202 26.22 -7.02 39.79
CA GLU A 202 25.39 -8.21 39.51
C GLU A 202 25.27 -8.48 38.01
N ALA A 203 24.99 -7.45 37.20
CA ALA A 203 24.86 -7.58 35.76
C ALA A 203 26.18 -7.97 35.06
N ARG A 204 27.32 -7.40 35.48
CA ARG A 204 28.64 -7.81 34.99
C ARG A 204 28.95 -9.27 35.35
N THR A 205 28.67 -9.66 36.59
CA THR A 205 28.86 -11.04 37.06
C THR A 205 27.99 -12.01 36.26
N CYS A 206 26.74 -11.64 35.98
CA CYS A 206 25.82 -12.43 35.15
C CYS A 206 26.39 -12.64 33.73
N LEU A 207 26.86 -11.57 33.06
CA LEU A 207 27.43 -11.67 31.70
C LEU A 207 28.70 -12.52 31.63
N GLU A 208 29.49 -12.54 32.70
CA GLU A 208 30.73 -13.32 32.77
C GLU A 208 30.49 -14.79 33.11
N THR A 209 29.44 -15.10 33.86
CA THR A 209 29.22 -16.43 34.46
C THR A 209 28.16 -17.25 33.74
N GLU A 210 27.07 -16.62 33.30
CA GLU A 210 25.90 -17.30 32.72
C GLU A 210 25.75 -16.98 31.22
N GLN A 211 25.14 -17.91 30.48
CA GLN A 211 24.73 -17.65 29.10
C GLN A 211 23.32 -17.06 29.10
N ASP A 212 23.08 -16.01 28.32
CA ASP A 212 21.76 -15.41 28.19
C ASP A 212 20.76 -16.40 27.57
N ALA A 213 19.62 -16.59 28.25
CA ALA A 213 18.63 -17.59 27.85
C ALA A 213 18.03 -17.29 26.47
N LYS A 214 17.72 -16.02 26.16
CA LYS A 214 17.10 -15.62 24.90
C LYS A 214 18.09 -15.71 23.75
N ALA A 215 19.32 -15.24 23.92
CA ALA A 215 20.35 -15.35 22.90
C ALA A 215 20.66 -16.83 22.57
N THR A 216 20.74 -17.68 23.61
CA THR A 216 20.95 -19.12 23.45
C THR A 216 19.78 -19.79 22.74
N ALA A 217 18.54 -19.43 23.10
CA ALA A 217 17.34 -19.96 22.45
C ALA A 217 17.23 -19.54 20.98
N LEU A 218 17.62 -18.30 20.65
CA LEU A 218 17.67 -17.79 19.27
C LEU A 218 18.63 -18.62 18.43
N VAL A 219 19.89 -18.75 18.87
CA VAL A 219 20.92 -19.56 18.16
C VAL A 219 20.44 -20.99 17.95
N ARG A 220 19.93 -21.63 19.01
CA ARG A 220 19.41 -23.00 18.93
C ARG A 220 18.25 -23.13 17.95
N LYS A 221 17.37 -22.14 17.89
CA LYS A 221 16.22 -22.14 16.98
C LYS A 221 16.66 -21.93 15.53
N ILE A 222 17.62 -21.04 15.27
CA ILE A 222 18.19 -20.83 13.94
C ILE A 222 18.78 -22.13 13.40
N TYR A 223 19.61 -22.83 14.18
CA TYR A 223 20.17 -24.11 13.76
C TYR A 223 19.11 -25.19 13.49
N LYS A 224 18.07 -25.28 14.33
CA LYS A 224 16.93 -26.18 14.08
C LYS A 224 16.19 -25.84 12.78
N LEU A 225 16.09 -24.56 12.42
CA LEU A 225 15.44 -24.14 11.17
C LEU A 225 16.34 -24.44 9.96
N GLN A 226 17.65 -24.21 10.06
CA GLN A 226 18.60 -24.58 9.02
C GLN A 226 18.55 -26.08 8.70
N ASP A 227 18.47 -26.92 9.74
CA ASP A 227 18.30 -28.38 9.60
C ASP A 227 16.92 -28.73 8.99
N LYS A 228 15.83 -28.16 9.52
CA LYS A 228 14.47 -28.39 9.01
C LYS A 228 14.32 -28.05 7.52
N TYR A 229 14.93 -26.95 7.07
CA TYR A 229 14.89 -26.52 5.68
C TYR A 229 16.04 -27.09 4.83
N ASN A 230 16.92 -27.90 5.42
CA ASN A 230 18.15 -28.41 4.80
C ASN A 230 18.95 -27.31 4.08
N ASN A 231 19.09 -26.15 4.73
CA ASN A 231 19.72 -24.97 4.17
C ASN A 231 20.61 -24.28 5.22
N SER A 232 21.91 -24.52 5.15
CA SER A 232 22.91 -23.87 6.02
C SER A 232 23.05 -22.37 5.75
N GLN A 233 22.60 -21.90 4.59
CA GLN A 233 22.61 -20.49 4.19
C GLN A 233 21.25 -19.80 4.39
N LEU A 234 20.38 -20.38 5.22
CA LEU A 234 19.07 -19.81 5.54
C LEU A 234 19.23 -18.37 6.05
N LYS A 235 18.51 -17.45 5.41
CA LYS A 235 18.48 -16.03 5.77
C LYS A 235 17.46 -15.82 6.88
N VAL A 236 17.90 -15.21 7.97
CA VAL A 236 17.08 -14.91 9.15
C VAL A 236 17.18 -13.43 9.49
N LEU A 237 16.03 -12.81 9.70
CA LEU A 237 15.94 -11.42 10.14
C LEU A 237 15.58 -11.39 11.62
N VAL A 238 16.37 -10.68 12.43
CA VAL A 238 16.16 -10.53 13.88
C VAL A 238 15.93 -9.05 14.18
N PHE A 239 14.78 -8.72 14.77
CA PHE A 239 14.46 -7.37 15.20
C PHE A 239 14.69 -7.19 16.71
N THR A 240 15.31 -6.09 17.08
CA THR A 240 15.52 -5.62 18.46
C THR A 240 15.26 -4.12 18.55
N GLU A 241 14.79 -3.62 19.69
CA GLU A 241 14.53 -2.18 19.87
C GLU A 241 15.79 -1.38 20.24
N PHE A 242 16.88 -2.05 20.64
CA PHE A 242 18.03 -1.42 21.29
C PHE A 242 19.36 -1.72 20.58
N ARG A 243 20.15 -0.68 20.30
CA ARG A 243 21.47 -0.86 19.64
C ARG A 243 22.46 -1.67 20.48
N LYS A 244 22.41 -1.55 21.81
CA LYS A 244 23.27 -2.35 22.70
C LYS A 244 22.94 -3.85 22.61
N THR A 245 21.66 -4.20 22.54
CA THR A 245 21.21 -5.58 22.30
C THR A 245 21.64 -6.06 20.91
N GLN A 246 21.52 -5.22 19.87
CA GLN A 246 21.99 -5.55 18.52
C GLN A 246 23.48 -5.94 18.51
N GLY A 247 24.34 -5.08 19.07
CA GLY A 247 25.78 -5.34 19.15
C GLY A 247 26.14 -6.58 19.99
N TYR A 248 25.37 -6.83 21.05
CA TYR A 248 25.50 -8.04 21.86
C TYR A 248 25.13 -9.30 21.08
N LEU A 249 23.98 -9.30 20.39
CA LEU A 249 23.51 -10.41 19.59
C LEU A 249 24.47 -10.73 18.45
N LYS A 250 25.01 -9.72 17.76
CA LYS A 250 26.02 -9.95 16.72
C LYS A 250 27.21 -10.74 17.24
N LYS A 251 27.78 -10.34 18.38
CA LYS A 251 28.93 -11.06 18.98
C LYS A 251 28.58 -12.51 19.30
N ILE A 252 27.39 -12.78 19.83
CA ILE A 252 26.95 -14.14 20.15
C ILE A 252 26.73 -14.97 18.89
N LEU A 253 26.05 -14.40 17.88
CA LEU A 253 25.75 -15.09 16.63
C LEU A 253 27.03 -15.41 15.86
N GLU A 254 27.97 -14.46 15.78
CA GLU A 254 29.30 -14.67 15.18
C GLU A 254 30.12 -15.69 15.97
N GLY A 255 30.10 -15.63 17.31
CA GLY A 255 30.73 -16.62 18.18
C GLY A 255 30.16 -18.02 18.03
N ALA A 256 28.88 -18.12 17.64
CA ALA A 256 28.22 -19.37 17.31
C ALA A 256 28.50 -19.85 15.86
N GLY A 257 29.26 -19.10 15.05
CA GLY A 257 29.61 -19.45 13.68
C GLY A 257 28.64 -18.93 12.60
N LEU A 258 27.69 -18.06 12.95
CA LEU A 258 26.75 -17.46 11.99
C LEU A 258 27.29 -16.12 11.48
N THR A 259 27.33 -15.97 10.15
CA THR A 259 27.69 -14.68 9.54
C THR A 259 26.56 -13.67 9.77
N THR A 260 26.89 -12.52 10.38
CA THR A 260 25.88 -11.57 10.86
C THR A 260 26.15 -10.16 10.36
N VAL A 261 25.10 -9.43 10.00
CA VAL A 261 25.15 -8.01 9.61
C VAL A 261 24.17 -7.22 10.47
N GLU A 262 24.50 -5.96 10.75
CA GLU A 262 23.66 -5.04 11.52
C GLU A 262 23.11 -3.95 10.61
N ILE A 263 21.93 -3.44 10.99
CA ILE A 263 21.36 -2.25 10.38
C ILE A 263 20.62 -1.44 11.45
N HIS A 264 20.97 -0.16 11.58
CA HIS A 264 20.42 0.73 12.63
C HIS A 264 20.22 2.16 12.13
N GLY A 265 19.46 2.96 12.88
CA GLY A 265 18.95 4.26 12.45
C GLY A 265 20.03 5.29 12.14
N SER A 266 21.19 5.23 12.82
CA SER A 266 22.32 6.12 12.53
C SER A 266 23.09 5.81 11.24
N MET A 267 22.82 4.70 10.56
CA MET A 267 23.46 4.40 9.28
C MET A 267 22.91 5.28 8.16
N ASP A 268 23.77 5.74 7.27
CA ASP A 268 23.37 6.45 6.07
C ASP A 268 22.76 5.51 5.01
N LEU A 269 22.21 6.08 3.94
CA LEU A 269 21.55 5.30 2.88
C LEU A 269 22.52 4.31 2.19
N ALA A 270 23.78 4.70 1.98
CA ALA A 270 24.76 3.86 1.31
C ALA A 270 25.20 2.69 2.18
N GLU A 271 25.43 2.93 3.48
CA GLU A 271 25.71 1.91 4.49
C GLU A 271 24.57 0.90 4.60
N ARG A 272 23.31 1.38 4.66
CA ARG A 272 22.12 0.51 4.67
C ARG A 272 22.02 -0.36 3.41
N GLN A 273 22.30 0.20 2.23
CA GLN A 273 22.32 -0.57 0.98
C GLN A 273 23.43 -1.62 0.98
N GLN A 274 24.63 -1.28 1.44
CA GLN A 274 25.74 -2.24 1.55
C GLN A 274 25.42 -3.37 2.53
N ALA A 275 24.83 -3.06 3.68
CA ALA A 275 24.38 -4.05 4.66
C ALA A 275 23.34 -5.02 4.07
N LEU A 276 22.39 -4.50 3.28
CA LEU A 276 21.41 -5.34 2.56
C LEU A 276 22.06 -6.26 1.52
N VAL A 277 23.02 -5.74 0.74
CA VAL A 277 23.74 -6.55 -0.25
C VAL A 277 24.53 -7.66 0.43
N LYS A 278 25.24 -7.34 1.53
CA LYS A 278 25.95 -8.34 2.35
C LYS A 278 25.00 -9.38 2.93
N PHE A 279 23.84 -8.97 3.45
CA PHE A 279 22.86 -9.91 3.98
C PHE A 279 22.31 -10.84 2.90
N LYS A 280 21.98 -10.31 1.72
CA LYS A 280 21.49 -11.10 0.60
C LYS A 280 22.50 -12.15 0.15
N ASN A 281 23.77 -11.77 -0.01
CA ASN A 281 24.77 -12.61 -0.68
C ASN A 281 25.61 -13.45 0.30
N GLU A 282 25.95 -12.91 1.46
CA GLU A 282 26.98 -13.48 2.35
C GLU A 282 26.40 -13.89 3.71
N ALA A 283 25.69 -12.97 4.39
CA ALA A 283 25.35 -13.16 5.80
C ALA A 283 24.13 -14.07 6.04
N ASN A 284 24.17 -14.91 7.06
CA ASN A 284 23.04 -15.75 7.47
C ASN A 284 21.99 -14.95 8.25
N VAL A 285 22.43 -14.01 9.08
CA VAL A 285 21.56 -13.26 9.98
C VAL A 285 21.72 -11.76 9.76
N MET A 286 20.61 -11.05 9.73
CA MET A 286 20.59 -9.59 9.88
C MET A 286 19.91 -9.23 11.18
N VAL A 287 20.59 -8.45 12.02
CA VAL A 287 20.00 -7.87 13.24
C VAL A 287 19.65 -6.42 12.94
N ALA A 288 18.36 -6.08 13.02
CA ALA A 288 17.81 -4.78 12.63
C ALA A 288 17.08 -4.10 13.79
N THR A 289 17.19 -2.77 13.84
CA THR A 289 16.32 -1.93 14.69
C THR A 289 15.14 -1.37 13.89
N ASP A 290 14.09 -0.92 14.58
CA ASP A 290 12.88 -0.41 13.93
C ASP A 290 13.16 0.85 13.10
N ALA A 291 13.98 1.77 13.60
CA ALA A 291 14.36 3.00 12.91
C ALA A 291 15.04 2.78 11.54
N ALA A 292 15.68 1.63 11.31
CA ALA A 292 16.37 1.33 10.06
C ALA A 292 15.57 0.43 9.11
N GLY A 293 14.65 -0.38 9.65
CA GLY A 293 13.87 -1.35 8.90
C GLY A 293 12.73 -0.76 8.06
N GLU A 294 12.35 0.50 8.29
CA GLU A 294 11.08 1.04 7.81
C GLU A 294 10.97 1.23 6.28
N SER A 295 12.08 1.28 5.54
CA SER A 295 12.07 1.53 4.09
C SER A 295 12.68 0.40 3.25
N LEU A 296 13.10 -0.71 3.87
CA LEU A 296 13.90 -1.73 3.20
C LEU A 296 13.05 -2.91 2.73
N ASN A 297 13.40 -3.45 1.55
CA ASN A 297 12.75 -4.62 0.96
C ASN A 297 13.60 -5.87 1.22
N MET A 298 13.07 -6.83 2.01
CA MET A 298 13.80 -8.04 2.43
C MET A 298 13.10 -9.34 2.00
N GLN A 299 12.39 -9.31 0.87
CA GLN A 299 11.63 -10.45 0.29
C GLN A 299 12.45 -11.73 0.03
N PHE A 300 13.78 -11.68 0.05
CA PHE A 300 14.64 -12.87 -0.07
C PHE A 300 14.81 -13.65 1.24
N CYS A 301 14.45 -13.04 2.38
CA CYS A 301 14.31 -13.69 3.67
C CYS A 301 12.86 -14.19 3.83
N HIS A 302 12.59 -15.16 4.71
CA HIS A 302 11.23 -15.58 5.05
C HIS A 302 11.05 -15.96 6.53
N ILE A 303 12.12 -15.85 7.33
CA ILE A 303 12.14 -16.13 8.76
C ILE A 303 12.43 -14.83 9.51
N VAL A 304 11.51 -14.44 10.38
CA VAL A 304 11.61 -13.23 11.20
C VAL A 304 11.60 -13.63 12.68
N PHE A 305 12.49 -13.06 13.48
CA PHE A 305 12.46 -13.14 14.93
C PHE A 305 12.25 -11.74 15.49
N ASN A 306 11.19 -11.55 16.27
CA ASN A 306 11.04 -10.42 17.17
C ASN A 306 11.71 -10.81 18.48
N TYR A 307 12.97 -10.39 18.66
CA TYR A 307 13.75 -10.67 19.86
C TYR A 307 13.22 -9.90 21.06
N ASP A 308 12.86 -8.63 20.81
CA ASP A 308 12.09 -7.78 21.70
C ASP A 308 10.73 -7.52 21.08
N LEU A 309 9.67 -7.60 21.90
CA LEU A 309 8.33 -7.28 21.45
C LEU A 309 8.07 -5.79 21.67
N PRO A 310 7.83 -5.04 20.58
CA PRO A 310 7.45 -3.65 20.71
C PRO A 310 6.09 -3.60 21.41
N TRP A 311 5.90 -2.58 22.24
CA TRP A 311 4.63 -2.39 22.94
C TRP A 311 3.48 -2.18 21.96
N ASN A 312 3.77 -1.58 20.80
CA ASN A 312 2.83 -1.39 19.70
C ASN A 312 2.70 -2.67 18.83
N PRO A 313 1.53 -3.32 18.76
CA PRO A 313 1.30 -4.49 17.90
C PRO A 313 1.47 -4.19 16.41
N MET A 314 1.17 -2.95 16.01
CA MET A 314 1.35 -2.50 14.63
C MET A 314 2.82 -2.56 14.23
N ALA A 315 3.75 -2.31 15.15
CA ALA A 315 5.18 -2.45 14.89
C ALA A 315 5.56 -3.90 14.55
N ILE A 316 4.99 -4.88 15.25
CA ILE A 316 5.17 -6.32 14.93
C ILE A 316 4.70 -6.59 13.50
N GLU A 317 3.53 -6.08 13.13
CA GLU A 317 2.97 -6.24 11.80
C GLU A 317 3.81 -5.55 10.71
N GLN A 318 4.34 -4.36 10.99
CA GLN A 318 5.23 -3.64 10.09
C GLN A 318 6.56 -4.38 9.90
N ARG A 319 7.12 -4.96 10.97
CA ARG A 319 8.32 -5.83 10.92
C ARG A 319 8.09 -7.05 10.03
N ILE A 320 6.96 -7.74 10.20
CA ILE A 320 6.59 -8.89 9.35
C ILE A 320 6.37 -8.43 7.90
N GLY A 321 5.72 -7.28 7.70
CA GLY A 321 5.48 -6.65 6.40
C GLY A 321 6.74 -6.20 5.65
N ARG A 322 7.95 -6.29 6.24
CA ARG A 322 9.23 -6.13 5.53
C ARG A 322 9.58 -7.32 4.65
N VAL A 323 9.01 -8.47 4.99
CA VAL A 323 9.27 -9.77 4.37
C VAL A 323 8.01 -10.31 3.68
N ASP A 324 6.84 -10.08 4.29
CA ASP A 324 5.53 -10.45 3.74
C ASP A 324 5.04 -9.44 2.71
N ARG A 325 5.59 -9.54 1.49
CA ARG A 325 5.30 -8.68 0.34
C ARG A 325 5.19 -9.50 -0.94
N ILE A 326 4.57 -8.91 -1.98
CA ILE A 326 4.48 -9.49 -3.32
C ILE A 326 5.88 -9.87 -3.82
N GLY A 327 6.07 -11.12 -4.24
CA GLY A 327 7.37 -11.66 -4.66
C GLY A 327 8.02 -12.63 -3.66
N GLN A 328 7.47 -12.74 -2.44
CA GLN A 328 7.86 -13.75 -1.47
C GLN A 328 7.48 -15.15 -1.97
N LYS A 329 8.47 -16.05 -2.06
CA LYS A 329 8.30 -17.41 -2.59
C LYS A 329 8.00 -18.44 -1.50
N PHE A 330 8.36 -18.15 -0.25
CA PHE A 330 8.23 -19.08 0.87
C PHE A 330 7.18 -18.59 1.89
N PRO A 331 6.52 -19.49 2.62
CA PRO A 331 5.69 -19.11 3.77
C PRO A 331 6.51 -18.29 4.78
N VAL A 332 5.99 -17.12 5.16
CA VAL A 332 6.67 -16.24 6.13
C VAL A 332 6.41 -16.77 7.53
N VAL A 333 7.48 -16.99 8.29
CA VAL A 333 7.41 -17.47 9.68
C VAL A 333 8.00 -16.41 10.60
N ALA A 334 7.17 -15.83 11.45
CA ALA A 334 7.56 -14.85 12.46
C ALA A 334 7.54 -15.49 13.86
N PHE A 335 8.66 -15.42 14.58
CA PHE A 335 8.80 -15.90 15.96
C PHE A 335 8.80 -14.72 16.92
N ASN A 336 7.93 -14.75 17.92
CA ASN A 336 7.87 -13.78 19.00
C ASN A 336 8.53 -14.38 20.24
N MET A 337 9.69 -13.87 20.65
CA MET A 337 10.46 -14.44 21.75
C MET A 337 9.99 -13.87 23.10
N LEU A 338 9.67 -14.76 24.04
CA LEU A 338 9.12 -14.39 25.34
C LEU A 338 9.78 -15.19 26.46
N THR A 339 10.14 -14.51 27.53
CA THR A 339 10.64 -15.13 28.77
C THR A 339 9.50 -15.29 29.76
N ASN A 340 9.44 -16.44 30.41
CA ASN A 340 8.30 -16.87 31.24
C ASN A 340 7.98 -15.99 32.46
N ASN A 341 8.87 -15.08 32.86
CA ASN A 341 8.70 -14.23 34.04
C ASN A 341 8.58 -12.72 33.74
N THR A 342 8.42 -12.33 32.47
CA THR A 342 8.47 -10.90 32.11
C THR A 342 7.12 -10.21 32.05
N VAL A 343 7.17 -8.88 32.19
CA VAL A 343 6.03 -7.97 31.92
C VAL A 343 5.52 -8.19 30.50
N ASP A 344 6.43 -8.40 29.54
CA ASP A 344 6.11 -8.54 28.12
C ASP A 344 5.23 -9.77 27.84
N THR A 345 5.48 -10.90 28.51
CA THR A 345 4.67 -12.12 28.35
C THR A 345 3.21 -11.88 28.73
N ARG A 346 2.97 -11.24 29.88
CA ARG A 346 1.61 -10.93 30.35
C ARG A 346 0.86 -10.04 29.37
N VAL A 347 1.55 -9.03 28.82
CA VAL A 347 0.91 -8.09 27.90
C VAL A 347 0.72 -8.72 26.52
N TYR A 348 1.66 -9.53 26.05
CA TYR A 348 1.54 -10.26 24.79
C TYR A 348 0.33 -11.21 24.79
N GLU A 349 0.09 -11.94 25.88
CA GLU A 349 -1.07 -12.84 26.01
C GLU A 349 -2.40 -12.08 25.84
N ILE A 350 -2.48 -10.86 26.37
CA ILE A 350 -3.66 -10.01 26.18
C ILE A 350 -3.75 -9.48 24.75
N ILE A 351 -2.68 -8.87 24.25
CA ILE A 351 -2.73 -8.08 23.01
C ILE A 351 -2.66 -8.96 21.76
N VAL A 352 -1.97 -10.09 21.80
CA VAL A 352 -1.78 -10.93 20.62
C VAL A 352 -2.63 -12.18 20.69
N GLU A 353 -2.76 -12.84 21.84
CA GLU A 353 -3.54 -14.09 21.92
C GLU A 353 -5.04 -13.80 22.11
N LYS A 354 -5.42 -13.04 23.15
CA LYS A 354 -6.84 -12.73 23.40
C LYS A 354 -7.45 -11.84 22.32
N LEU A 355 -6.72 -10.83 21.83
CA LEU A 355 -7.21 -9.99 20.73
C LEU A 355 -7.37 -10.79 19.43
N ASP A 356 -6.43 -11.67 19.09
CA ASP A 356 -6.55 -12.52 17.91
C ASP A 356 -7.74 -13.47 18.00
N ALA A 357 -7.99 -14.06 19.17
CA ALA A 357 -9.18 -14.86 19.40
C ALA A 357 -10.47 -14.05 19.14
N ILE A 358 -10.52 -12.78 19.60
CA ILE A 358 -11.64 -11.88 19.32
C ILE A 358 -11.75 -11.56 17.82
N LEU A 359 -10.63 -11.26 17.15
CA LEU A 359 -10.62 -10.97 15.72
C LEU A 359 -11.10 -12.18 14.90
N GLN A 360 -10.67 -13.40 15.25
CA GLN A 360 -11.12 -14.64 14.63
C GLN A 360 -12.60 -14.92 14.90
N GLU A 361 -13.10 -14.72 16.13
CA GLU A 361 -14.53 -14.84 16.47
C GLU A 361 -15.36 -13.86 15.64
N LEU A 362 -14.84 -12.65 15.40
CA LEU A 362 -15.46 -11.63 14.57
C LEU A 362 -15.23 -11.85 13.07
N GLY A 363 -14.41 -12.82 12.65
CA GLY A 363 -14.07 -13.06 11.24
C GLY A 363 -13.33 -11.89 10.58
N ILE A 364 -12.65 -11.06 11.38
CA ILE A 364 -11.85 -9.92 10.91
C ILE A 364 -10.41 -10.40 10.75
N ASP A 365 -9.87 -10.32 9.53
CA ASP A 365 -8.47 -10.68 9.29
C ASP A 365 -7.54 -9.64 9.95
N LYS A 366 -6.36 -10.08 10.42
CA LYS A 366 -5.32 -9.23 11.03
C LYS A 366 -4.66 -8.34 9.97
N THR A 367 -5.43 -7.47 9.35
CA THR A 367 -4.86 -6.44 8.50
C THR A 367 -4.32 -5.34 9.40
N ASN A 368 -3.11 -4.87 9.10
CA ASN A 368 -2.46 -3.73 9.77
C ASN A 368 -3.43 -2.55 9.93
N ASP A 369 -4.33 -2.38 8.96
CA ASP A 369 -5.34 -1.32 8.86
C ASP A 369 -6.40 -1.36 9.98
N VAL A 370 -6.85 -2.55 10.39
CA VAL A 370 -7.83 -2.71 11.48
C VAL A 370 -7.16 -2.40 12.82
N LEU A 371 -5.95 -2.92 13.03
CA LEU A 371 -5.20 -2.73 14.26
C LEU A 371 -4.86 -1.23 14.46
N ASP A 372 -4.43 -0.54 13.40
CA ASP A 372 -4.03 0.88 13.45
C ASP A 372 -5.20 1.82 13.76
N SER A 373 -6.42 1.48 13.33
CA SER A 373 -7.60 2.32 13.55
C SER A 373 -8.32 2.06 14.87
N THR A 374 -8.12 0.89 15.48
CA THR A 374 -8.88 0.45 16.66
C THR A 374 -8.09 0.43 17.96
N ILE A 375 -6.78 0.18 17.88
CA ILE A 375 -5.90 0.09 19.05
C ILE A 375 -5.36 1.47 19.40
N ASP A 376 -5.75 1.99 20.55
CA ASP A 376 -5.20 3.21 21.13
C ASP A 376 -3.89 2.89 21.88
N MET A 377 -2.77 3.47 21.41
CA MET A 377 -1.45 3.26 22.01
C MET A 377 -1.39 3.71 23.47
N LYS A 378 -2.16 4.73 23.86
CA LYS A 378 -2.20 5.18 25.26
C LYS A 378 -2.73 4.08 26.18
N GLN A 379 -3.72 3.33 25.72
CA GLN A 379 -4.30 2.23 26.49
C GLN A 379 -3.36 1.03 26.56
N VAL A 380 -2.62 0.74 25.48
CA VAL A 380 -1.61 -0.30 25.47
C VAL A 380 -0.47 0.02 26.43
N ASN A 381 0.06 1.25 26.37
CA ASN A 381 1.09 1.74 27.29
C ASN A 381 0.59 1.68 28.75
N HIS A 382 -0.66 2.06 29.00
CA HIS A 382 -1.29 1.94 30.31
C HIS A 382 -1.30 0.48 30.82
N LEU A 383 -1.60 -0.48 29.95
CA LEU A 383 -1.60 -1.91 30.29
C LEU A 383 -0.19 -2.41 30.66
N TYR A 384 0.84 -1.98 29.93
CA TYR A 384 2.25 -2.26 30.27
C TYR A 384 2.64 -1.67 31.62
N LEU A 385 2.33 -0.39 31.86
CA LEU A 385 2.59 0.27 33.14
C LEU A 385 1.85 -0.41 34.30
N GLN A 386 0.59 -0.79 34.11
CA GLN A 386 -0.19 -1.52 35.11
C GLN A 386 0.47 -2.85 35.45
N SER A 387 0.89 -3.60 34.42
CA SER A 387 1.59 -4.90 34.57
C SER A 387 2.89 -4.77 35.36
N LEU A 388 3.63 -3.67 35.18
CA LEU A 388 4.88 -3.38 35.88
C LEU A 388 4.66 -2.92 37.33
N LEU A 389 3.75 -1.97 37.54
CA LEU A 389 3.63 -1.24 38.80
C LEU A 389 2.69 -1.94 39.80
N ASP A 390 1.56 -2.46 39.32
CA ASP A 390 0.53 -3.15 40.11
C ASP A 390 -0.02 -4.41 39.39
N PRO A 391 0.75 -5.52 39.41
CA PRO A 391 0.34 -6.79 38.79
C PRO A 391 -1.04 -7.30 39.23
N HIS A 392 -1.51 -6.99 40.45
CA HIS A 392 -2.78 -7.50 40.97
C HIS A 392 -3.99 -6.86 40.29
N ARG A 393 -3.85 -5.64 39.75
CA ARG A 393 -4.91 -4.95 39.00
C ARG A 393 -4.82 -5.16 37.50
N PHE A 394 -3.83 -5.91 37.03
CA PHE A 394 -3.61 -6.17 35.62
C PHE A 394 -4.80 -6.87 34.97
N ASP A 395 -5.29 -7.95 35.57
CA ASP A 395 -6.38 -8.75 35.01
C ASP A 395 -7.63 -7.89 34.76
N PHE A 396 -8.03 -7.10 35.76
CA PHE A 396 -9.17 -6.18 35.64
C PHE A 396 -8.97 -5.11 34.56
N ALA A 397 -7.77 -4.50 34.49
CA ALA A 397 -7.45 -3.51 33.47
C ALA A 397 -7.46 -4.12 32.06
N SER A 398 -6.94 -5.34 31.92
CA SER A 398 -6.87 -6.08 30.66
C SER A 398 -8.27 -6.45 30.15
N ASP A 399 -9.16 -6.92 31.02
CA ASP A 399 -10.53 -7.31 30.65
C ASP A 399 -11.37 -6.10 30.27
N LYS A 400 -11.21 -4.97 31.00
CA LYS A 400 -11.85 -3.70 30.64
C LYS A 400 -11.41 -3.24 29.26
N TRP A 401 -10.12 -3.26 28.98
CA TRP A 401 -9.56 -2.88 27.67
C TRP A 401 -10.07 -3.78 26.54
N LEU A 402 -10.07 -5.10 26.73
CA LEU A 402 -10.59 -6.06 25.75
C LEU A 402 -12.08 -5.84 25.47
N TYR A 403 -12.87 -5.51 26.49
CA TYR A 403 -14.28 -5.18 26.32
C TYR A 403 -14.48 -3.91 25.47
N GLU A 404 -13.72 -2.85 25.75
CA GLU A 404 -13.75 -1.61 24.97
C GLU A 404 -13.35 -1.85 23.52
N ILE A 405 -12.32 -2.65 23.27
CA ILE A 405 -11.90 -3.02 21.92
C ILE A 405 -12.92 -3.90 21.23
N LYS A 406 -13.49 -4.93 21.89
CA LYS A 406 -14.53 -5.77 21.30
C LYS A 406 -15.75 -4.94 20.91
N SER A 407 -16.13 -3.94 21.70
CA SER A 407 -17.18 -2.98 21.33
C SER A 407 -16.80 -2.17 20.09
N LYS A 408 -15.59 -1.58 20.06
CA LYS A 408 -15.11 -0.82 18.89
C LYS A 408 -15.00 -1.67 17.63
N LEU A 409 -14.58 -2.93 17.75
CA LEU A 409 -14.46 -3.88 16.63
C LEU A 409 -15.84 -4.32 16.12
N ASN A 410 -16.84 -4.45 16.99
CA ASN A 410 -18.21 -4.69 16.56
C ASN A 410 -18.78 -3.49 15.78
N ASP A 411 -18.56 -2.27 16.27
CA ASP A 411 -18.91 -1.05 15.54
C ASP A 411 -18.18 -1.00 14.18
N TYR A 412 -16.89 -1.34 14.17
CA TYR A 412 -16.09 -1.41 12.96
C TYR A 412 -16.59 -2.48 11.98
N LYS A 413 -16.87 -3.72 12.41
CA LYS A 413 -17.41 -4.80 11.57
C LYS A 413 -18.76 -4.45 10.96
N SER A 414 -19.64 -3.81 11.74
CA SER A 414 -20.92 -3.30 11.23
C SER A 414 -20.72 -2.29 10.08
N THR A 415 -19.56 -1.63 10.07
CA THR A 415 -19.17 -0.63 9.09
C THR A 415 -18.33 -1.20 7.94
N GLU A 416 -17.51 -2.22 8.18
CA GLU A 416 -16.63 -2.85 7.18
C GLU A 416 -17.40 -3.74 6.21
N GLY A 417 -18.50 -4.35 6.67
CA GLY A 417 -19.47 -5.02 5.79
C GLY A 417 -20.18 -4.10 4.79
N ILE A 418 -19.87 -2.80 4.79
CA ILE A 418 -20.42 -1.77 3.90
C ILE A 418 -19.44 -1.41 2.76
N LEU A 419 -18.17 -1.79 2.86
CA LEU A 419 -17.25 -1.64 1.73
C LEU A 419 -17.47 -2.79 0.73
N PRO A 420 -17.40 -2.52 -0.58
CA PRO A 420 -17.44 -3.59 -1.57
C PRO A 420 -16.17 -4.44 -1.39
N VAL A 421 -16.35 -5.68 -0.95
CA VAL A 421 -15.28 -6.67 -0.88
C VAL A 421 -15.40 -7.55 -2.10
N PHE A 422 -14.40 -7.52 -2.98
CA PHE A 422 -14.31 -8.50 -4.06
C PHE A 422 -14.19 -9.89 -3.43
N THR A 423 -15.12 -10.77 -3.76
CA THR A 423 -15.04 -12.17 -3.33
C THR A 423 -14.00 -12.89 -4.19
N GLY A 424 -13.43 -13.98 -3.68
CA GLY A 424 -12.46 -14.78 -4.46
C GLY A 424 -13.00 -15.28 -5.80
N ASP A 425 -14.33 -15.39 -5.93
CA ASP A 425 -15.03 -15.81 -7.16
C ASP A 425 -15.12 -14.68 -8.21
N ASP A 426 -14.98 -13.41 -7.82
CA ASP A 426 -14.97 -12.26 -8.73
C ASP A 426 -13.64 -12.10 -9.48
N ILE A 427 -12.57 -12.73 -8.96
CA ILE A 427 -11.22 -12.67 -9.54
C ILE A 427 -11.11 -13.74 -10.63
N LYS A 428 -11.57 -13.39 -11.84
CA LYS A 428 -11.47 -14.26 -13.00
C LYS A 428 -10.05 -14.26 -13.57
N LYS A 429 -9.49 -15.47 -13.77
CA LYS A 429 -8.20 -15.66 -14.45
C LYS A 429 -8.16 -15.03 -15.85
N GLU A 430 -9.31 -15.01 -16.53
CA GLU A 430 -9.50 -14.44 -17.86
C GLU A 430 -9.11 -12.95 -17.90
N SER A 431 -9.57 -12.16 -16.92
CA SER A 431 -9.27 -10.72 -16.84
C SER A 431 -7.79 -10.40 -16.60
N ALA A 432 -7.09 -11.29 -15.88
CA ALA A 432 -5.65 -11.13 -15.67
C ALA A 432 -4.84 -11.52 -16.92
N GLY A 433 -5.27 -12.58 -17.62
CA GLY A 433 -4.67 -13.03 -18.88
C GLY A 433 -4.67 -11.94 -19.97
N GLU A 434 -5.75 -11.17 -20.09
CA GLU A 434 -5.86 -10.06 -21.06
C GLU A 434 -4.78 -8.99 -20.88
N ILE A 435 -4.35 -8.74 -19.65
CA ILE A 435 -3.33 -7.73 -19.34
C ILE A 435 -1.92 -8.28 -19.60
N LYS A 436 -1.63 -9.51 -19.14
CA LYS A 436 -0.29 -10.14 -19.31
C LYS A 436 0.02 -10.46 -20.77
N TYR A 437 -0.96 -10.96 -21.51
CA TYR A 437 -0.84 -11.26 -22.93
C TYR A 437 -1.41 -10.13 -23.78
N SER A 438 -1.47 -8.91 -23.24
CA SER A 438 -1.89 -7.75 -24.00
C SER A 438 -0.99 -7.63 -25.23
N PRO A 439 -1.55 -7.51 -26.45
CA PRO A 439 -0.76 -7.29 -27.64
C PRO A 439 -0.21 -5.86 -27.71
N LEU A 440 -0.57 -4.98 -26.76
CA LEU A 440 -0.20 -3.57 -26.77
C LEU A 440 1.31 -3.30 -26.79
N PRO A 441 2.18 -3.97 -26.00
CA PRO A 441 3.62 -3.78 -26.09
C PRO A 441 4.16 -4.11 -27.49
N VAL A 442 3.65 -5.17 -28.10
CA VAL A 442 4.01 -5.60 -29.46
C VAL A 442 3.55 -4.56 -30.48
N TRP A 443 2.32 -4.07 -30.38
CA TRP A 443 1.79 -3.03 -31.26
C TRP A 443 2.54 -1.71 -31.13
N LEU A 444 2.95 -1.32 -29.92
CA LEU A 444 3.73 -0.10 -29.70
C LEU A 444 5.15 -0.25 -30.27
N GLU A 445 5.77 -1.41 -30.11
CA GLU A 445 7.07 -1.69 -30.72
C GLU A 445 6.99 -1.64 -32.25
N GLU A 446 5.97 -2.26 -32.84
CA GLU A 446 5.72 -2.23 -34.28
C GLU A 446 5.43 -0.83 -34.79
N LEU A 447 4.63 -0.04 -34.08
CA LEU A 447 4.36 1.36 -34.40
C LEU A 447 5.66 2.18 -34.44
N MET A 448 6.52 2.02 -33.43
CA MET A 448 7.81 2.71 -33.35
C MET A 448 8.77 2.26 -34.46
N ASP A 449 8.81 0.96 -34.76
CA ASP A 449 9.62 0.41 -35.85
C ASP A 449 9.19 1.00 -37.20
N LEU A 450 7.88 0.97 -37.51
CA LEU A 450 7.31 1.49 -38.76
C LEU A 450 7.54 3.00 -38.91
N TYR A 451 7.30 3.78 -37.85
CA TYR A 451 7.53 5.22 -37.86
C TYR A 451 9.01 5.54 -38.11
N THR A 452 9.92 4.83 -37.42
CA THR A 452 11.37 5.02 -37.59
C THR A 452 11.82 4.67 -39.01
N MET A 453 11.26 3.62 -39.61
CA MET A 453 11.54 3.25 -41.01
C MET A 453 11.04 4.32 -41.99
N ASN A 454 9.85 4.86 -41.77
CA ASN A 454 9.26 5.91 -42.60
C ASN A 454 10.12 7.19 -42.58
N GLU A 455 10.60 7.58 -41.40
CA GLU A 455 11.50 8.74 -41.21
C GLU A 455 12.97 8.45 -41.60
N LYS A 456 13.26 7.28 -42.18
CA LYS A 456 14.62 6.83 -42.58
C LYS A 456 15.63 6.81 -41.41
N GLY A 457 15.15 6.52 -40.21
CA GLY A 457 15.96 6.36 -39.00
C GLY A 457 16.70 5.02 -38.91
N LYS A 458 17.38 4.79 -37.78
CA LYS A 458 18.05 3.51 -37.46
C LYS A 458 17.40 2.85 -36.25
N ILE A 459 17.25 1.53 -36.31
CA ILE A 459 16.71 0.68 -35.25
C ILE A 459 17.77 -0.36 -34.85
N VAL A 460 18.05 -0.50 -33.56
CA VAL A 460 18.93 -1.56 -33.03
C VAL A 460 18.21 -2.28 -31.89
N LYS A 461 17.97 -3.59 -32.04
CA LYS A 461 17.34 -4.41 -30.99
C LYS A 461 18.40 -5.19 -30.20
N ARG A 462 18.42 -5.03 -28.88
CA ARG A 462 19.34 -5.74 -27.97
C ARG A 462 18.68 -7.01 -27.41
N LEU A 463 19.49 -8.02 -27.10
CA LEU A 463 19.04 -9.26 -26.45
C LEU A 463 18.47 -9.04 -25.04
N SER A 464 18.77 -7.90 -24.40
CA SER A 464 18.20 -7.50 -23.11
C SER A 464 16.74 -7.03 -23.20
N GLY A 465 16.17 -6.96 -24.41
CA GLY A 465 14.81 -6.48 -24.64
C GLY A 465 14.68 -4.96 -24.78
N VAL A 466 15.80 -4.25 -24.93
CA VAL A 466 15.86 -2.80 -25.22
C VAL A 466 15.94 -2.59 -26.73
N SER A 467 15.11 -1.69 -27.25
CA SER A 467 15.14 -1.22 -28.65
C SER A 467 15.68 0.20 -28.70
N GLU A 468 16.72 0.44 -29.50
CA GLU A 468 17.26 1.77 -29.72
C GLU A 468 16.71 2.37 -31.01
N TYR A 469 16.10 3.55 -30.90
CA TYR A 469 15.55 4.31 -32.02
C TYR A 469 16.36 5.58 -32.23
N ALA A 470 16.85 5.80 -33.46
CA ALA A 470 17.54 7.02 -33.86
C ALA A 470 16.84 7.70 -35.03
N ILE A 471 16.18 8.83 -34.77
CA ILE A 471 15.39 9.61 -35.75
C ILE A 471 15.83 11.07 -35.68
N ASN A 472 16.18 11.69 -36.81
CA ASN A 472 16.47 13.13 -36.92
C ASN A 472 17.45 13.69 -35.86
N GLY A 473 18.44 12.90 -35.44
CA GLY A 473 19.46 13.28 -34.44
C GLY A 473 19.08 12.98 -32.98
N TYR A 474 17.84 12.57 -32.71
CA TYR A 474 17.39 12.12 -31.40
C TYR A 474 17.62 10.61 -31.24
N LYS A 475 18.09 10.17 -30.08
CA LYS A 475 18.27 8.76 -29.72
C LYS A 475 17.39 8.43 -28.52
N LEU A 476 16.66 7.33 -28.60
CA LEU A 476 15.78 6.83 -27.56
C LEU A 476 16.07 5.35 -27.31
N GLU A 477 16.41 5.00 -26.06
CA GLU A 477 16.45 3.61 -25.62
C GLU A 477 15.11 3.25 -25.01
N ALA A 478 14.41 2.30 -25.62
CA ALA A 478 13.01 1.99 -25.38
C ALA A 478 12.84 0.59 -24.80
N VAL A 479 11.96 0.45 -23.82
CA VAL A 479 11.43 -0.83 -23.35
C VAL A 479 9.90 -0.75 -23.41
N PHE A 480 9.24 -1.83 -23.82
CA PHE A 480 7.78 -1.89 -23.95
C PHE A 480 7.11 -2.70 -22.83
N GLU A 481 7.84 -3.62 -22.19
CA GLU A 481 7.37 -4.41 -21.05
C GLU A 481 7.93 -3.85 -19.72
N ALA A 482 7.08 -3.79 -18.69
CA ALA A 482 7.43 -3.13 -17.43
C ALA A 482 8.47 -3.91 -16.59
N ASP A 483 8.54 -5.23 -16.74
CA ASP A 483 9.48 -6.11 -16.04
C ASP A 483 10.93 -5.92 -16.50
N LYS A 484 11.14 -5.65 -17.79
CA LYS A 484 12.45 -5.39 -18.40
C LYS A 484 13.08 -4.05 -18.00
N LEU A 485 12.29 -3.13 -17.43
CA LEU A 485 12.79 -1.83 -16.95
C LEU A 485 13.73 -1.98 -15.74
N GLY A 486 13.46 -2.95 -14.85
CA GLY A 486 14.27 -3.19 -13.66
C GLY A 486 15.70 -3.62 -13.96
N ASP A 487 15.89 -4.34 -15.07
CA ASP A 487 17.20 -4.81 -15.54
C ASP A 487 17.94 -3.77 -16.40
N ASN A 488 17.25 -2.70 -16.83
CA ASN A 488 17.78 -1.68 -17.75
C ASN A 488 17.42 -0.25 -17.29
N PRO A 489 18.03 0.26 -16.20
CA PRO A 489 17.66 1.54 -15.57
C PRO A 489 17.95 2.80 -16.42
N GLY A 490 18.61 2.67 -17.57
CA GLY A 490 18.89 3.77 -18.51
C GLY A 490 17.88 3.91 -19.65
N SER A 491 16.91 3.01 -19.76
CA SER A 491 15.93 2.98 -20.85
C SER A 491 14.56 3.52 -20.41
N GLU A 492 13.79 4.06 -21.35
CA GLU A 492 12.45 4.62 -21.10
C GLU A 492 11.35 3.58 -21.35
N HIS A 493 10.38 3.48 -20.45
CA HIS A 493 9.20 2.63 -20.65
C HIS A 493 8.16 3.35 -21.51
N LEU A 494 8.01 2.89 -22.76
CA LEU A 494 7.05 3.47 -23.70
C LEU A 494 5.65 2.90 -23.48
N THR A 495 4.72 3.80 -23.17
CA THR A 495 3.29 3.52 -23.03
C THR A 495 2.49 4.43 -23.98
N LEU A 496 1.18 4.20 -24.12
CA LEU A 496 0.28 5.08 -24.89
C LEU A 496 0.29 6.54 -24.40
N GLN A 497 0.70 6.78 -23.15
CA GLN A 497 0.77 8.13 -22.57
C GLN A 497 2.09 8.83 -22.85
N HIS A 498 3.10 8.11 -23.36
CA HIS A 498 4.41 8.66 -23.63
C HIS A 498 4.33 9.79 -24.68
N PRO A 499 5.02 10.94 -24.49
CA PRO A 499 4.91 12.08 -25.40
C PRO A 499 5.23 11.77 -26.86
N VAL A 500 6.20 10.87 -27.10
CA VAL A 500 6.57 10.43 -28.44
C VAL A 500 5.44 9.65 -29.10
N VAL A 501 4.85 8.69 -28.38
CA VAL A 501 3.73 7.86 -28.90
C VAL A 501 2.51 8.74 -29.18
N LYS A 502 2.17 9.65 -28.29
CA LYS A 502 1.07 10.61 -28.51
C LYS A 502 1.29 11.44 -29.76
N ARG A 503 2.49 11.99 -29.96
CA ARG A 503 2.81 12.78 -31.14
C ARG A 503 2.64 11.97 -32.43
N ILE A 504 3.13 10.73 -32.45
CA ILE A 504 2.98 9.83 -33.60
C ILE A 504 1.50 9.60 -33.91
N LEU A 505 0.69 9.29 -32.88
CA LEU A 505 -0.75 9.06 -33.05
C LEU A 505 -1.50 10.33 -33.52
N ASP A 506 -1.13 11.50 -33.01
CA ASP A 506 -1.72 12.79 -33.41
C ASP A 506 -1.37 13.15 -34.88
N GLU A 507 -0.14 12.83 -35.32
CA GLU A 507 0.28 12.99 -36.73
C GLU A 507 -0.49 12.06 -37.67
N MET A 508 -0.72 10.81 -37.25
CA MET A 508 -1.45 9.81 -38.04
C MET A 508 -2.92 10.18 -38.26
N ASP A 509 -3.57 10.79 -37.26
CA ASP A 509 -4.97 11.22 -37.35
C ASP A 509 -5.16 12.30 -38.44
N GLY A 510 -4.11 12.97 -38.94
CA GLY A 510 -4.20 14.14 -39.83
C GLY A 510 -4.07 13.89 -41.34
N ASN A 511 -3.71 12.69 -41.79
CA ASN A 511 -3.29 12.49 -43.18
C ASN A 511 -4.44 12.22 -44.17
N SER A 512 -4.54 13.05 -45.22
CA SER A 512 -5.30 12.74 -46.43
C SER A 512 -4.45 11.87 -47.36
N GLN A 513 -4.89 10.64 -47.63
CA GLN A 513 -4.20 9.76 -48.58
C GLN A 513 -4.39 10.29 -50.01
N THR A 514 -3.28 10.61 -50.68
CA THR A 514 -3.26 10.94 -52.11
C THR A 514 -3.22 9.67 -52.97
N MET A 515 -2.51 8.64 -52.52
CA MET A 515 -2.43 7.31 -53.12
C MET A 515 -2.94 6.26 -52.15
N VAL A 516 -3.73 5.31 -52.64
CA VAL A 516 -4.34 4.22 -51.88
C VAL A 516 -3.49 2.96 -52.07
N PRO A 517 -3.04 2.30 -51.00
CA PRO A 517 -2.34 1.04 -51.10
C PRO A 517 -3.28 -0.07 -51.61
N VAL A 518 -2.77 -0.88 -52.53
CA VAL A 518 -3.45 -2.03 -53.11
C VAL A 518 -2.92 -3.31 -52.48
N ILE A 519 -3.81 -4.09 -51.90
CA ILE A 519 -3.51 -5.37 -51.28
C ILE A 519 -4.31 -6.49 -51.95
N VAL A 520 -3.70 -7.68 -52.03
CA VAL A 520 -4.34 -8.89 -52.56
C VAL A 520 -4.36 -9.96 -51.48
N SER A 521 -5.50 -10.63 -51.31
CA SER A 521 -5.62 -11.74 -50.37
C SER A 521 -4.91 -12.98 -50.91
N LYS A 522 -4.11 -13.64 -50.06
CA LYS A 522 -3.39 -14.86 -50.48
C LYS A 522 -4.30 -16.07 -50.67
N ASN A 523 -5.49 -16.06 -50.08
CA ASN A 523 -6.43 -17.17 -50.17
C ASN A 523 -7.24 -17.17 -51.47
N GLY A 524 -7.24 -16.05 -52.21
CA GLY A 524 -7.98 -15.85 -53.45
C GLY A 524 -9.51 -15.83 -53.23
N GLY A 525 -10.20 -14.83 -53.79
CA GLY A 525 -11.66 -14.77 -53.74
C GLY A 525 -12.24 -13.71 -52.81
N GLU A 526 -11.49 -12.67 -52.48
CA GLU A 526 -12.10 -11.46 -51.91
C GLU A 526 -12.89 -10.73 -52.99
N THR A 527 -13.89 -9.94 -52.58
CA THR A 527 -14.57 -9.06 -53.53
C THR A 527 -13.67 -7.85 -53.81
N CYS A 528 -13.50 -7.45 -55.07
CA CYS A 528 -12.76 -6.24 -55.39
C CYS A 528 -13.47 -4.98 -54.88
N GLY A 529 -12.72 -4.10 -54.23
CA GLY A 529 -13.25 -2.84 -53.72
C GLY A 529 -12.31 -2.16 -52.73
N TYR A 530 -12.87 -1.33 -51.89
CA TYR A 530 -12.14 -0.45 -50.98
C TYR A 530 -12.61 -0.66 -49.55
N LEU A 531 -11.66 -0.92 -48.66
CA LEU A 531 -11.86 -0.85 -47.22
C LEU A 531 -11.64 0.59 -46.77
N THR A 532 -12.61 1.18 -46.08
CA THR A 532 -12.52 2.53 -45.52
C THR A 532 -12.70 2.48 -44.00
N LEU A 533 -11.87 3.21 -43.26
CA LEU A 533 -11.90 3.30 -41.80
C LEU A 533 -12.33 4.70 -41.38
N TRP A 534 -13.32 4.76 -40.50
CA TRP A 534 -13.95 5.99 -40.05
C TRP A 534 -13.87 6.13 -38.54
N LYS A 535 -13.52 7.31 -38.07
CA LYS A 535 -13.67 7.74 -36.68
C LYS A 535 -14.98 8.50 -36.56
N VAL A 536 -15.89 8.00 -35.74
CA VAL A 536 -17.17 8.66 -35.45
C VAL A 536 -17.10 9.15 -34.01
N LEU A 537 -17.27 10.45 -33.84
CA LEU A 537 -17.26 11.14 -32.56
C LEU A 537 -18.66 11.67 -32.26
N ALA A 538 -19.11 11.47 -31.03
CA ALA A 538 -20.28 12.12 -30.48
C ALA A 538 -19.85 12.92 -29.25
N LYS A 539 -19.99 14.25 -29.32
CA LYS A 539 -19.52 15.14 -28.25
C LYS A 539 -20.59 16.13 -27.82
N ASN A 540 -20.69 16.36 -26.53
CA ASN A 540 -21.38 17.51 -25.96
C ASN A 540 -20.44 18.24 -24.97
N ASN A 541 -20.99 19.13 -24.15
CA ASN A 541 -20.20 19.90 -23.17
C ASN A 541 -19.74 19.07 -21.95
N TYR A 542 -20.20 17.83 -21.82
CA TYR A 542 -20.03 17.00 -20.62
C TYR A 542 -19.29 15.68 -20.89
N GLU A 543 -19.47 15.10 -22.06
CA GLU A 543 -19.00 13.77 -22.44
C GLU A 543 -18.57 13.77 -23.91
N THR A 544 -17.58 12.95 -24.22
CA THR A 544 -17.12 12.70 -25.59
C THR A 544 -16.98 11.20 -25.76
N LYS A 545 -17.70 10.63 -26.73
CA LYS A 545 -17.55 9.23 -27.14
C LYS A 545 -16.95 9.16 -28.53
N THR A 546 -16.03 8.21 -28.69
CA THR A 546 -15.36 7.93 -29.96
C THR A 546 -15.55 6.46 -30.28
N THR A 547 -15.91 6.16 -31.53
CA THR A 547 -15.92 4.80 -32.05
C THR A 547 -15.25 4.76 -33.42
N TYR A 548 -14.79 3.57 -33.83
CA TYR A 548 -14.19 3.34 -35.13
C TYR A 548 -15.05 2.36 -35.91
N SER A 549 -15.20 2.59 -37.22
CA SER A 549 -15.99 1.73 -38.10
C SER A 549 -15.25 1.44 -39.39
N ALA A 550 -15.04 0.15 -39.68
CA ALA A 550 -14.56 -0.30 -40.97
C ALA A 550 -15.75 -0.57 -41.91
N GLN A 551 -15.69 -0.04 -43.12
CA GLN A 551 -16.74 -0.12 -44.14
C GLN A 551 -16.12 -0.58 -45.45
N PHE A 552 -16.62 -1.68 -46.02
CA PHE A 552 -16.18 -2.16 -47.31
C PHE A 552 -17.08 -1.63 -48.43
N ILE A 553 -16.50 -1.05 -49.47
CA ILE A 553 -17.21 -0.45 -50.61
C ILE A 553 -16.75 -1.16 -51.88
N THR A 554 -17.64 -1.91 -52.52
CA THR A 554 -17.36 -2.55 -53.82
C THR A 554 -17.12 -1.52 -54.92
N ASP A 555 -16.48 -1.93 -56.02
CA ASP A 555 -16.34 -1.09 -57.22
C ASP A 555 -17.70 -0.62 -57.80
N ALA A 556 -18.78 -1.35 -57.52
CA ALA A 556 -20.15 -0.99 -57.88
C ALA A 556 -20.82 -0.01 -56.89
N GLY A 557 -20.09 0.47 -55.88
CA GLY A 557 -20.56 1.44 -54.89
C GLY A 557 -21.42 0.87 -53.75
N ARG A 558 -21.61 -0.45 -53.68
CA ARG A 558 -22.35 -1.11 -52.58
C ARG A 558 -21.49 -1.21 -51.33
N VAL A 559 -22.09 -0.92 -50.17
CA VAL A 559 -21.43 -0.86 -48.86
C VAL A 559 -21.77 -2.10 -48.02
N PHE A 560 -20.75 -2.73 -47.44
CA PHE A 560 -20.84 -3.92 -46.59
C PHE A 560 -20.04 -3.73 -45.29
N ALA A 561 -20.71 -3.30 -44.21
CA ALA A 561 -20.07 -3.09 -42.91
C ALA A 561 -19.55 -4.39 -42.25
N PRO A 562 -20.32 -5.51 -42.21
CA PRO A 562 -19.85 -6.74 -41.56
C PRO A 562 -18.60 -7.32 -42.24
N TYR A 563 -18.56 -7.26 -43.57
CA TYR A 563 -17.41 -7.70 -44.36
C TYR A 563 -16.21 -6.76 -44.17
N GLY A 564 -16.43 -5.45 -44.10
CA GLY A 564 -15.36 -4.50 -43.76
C GLY A 564 -14.72 -4.77 -42.40
N ASN A 565 -15.52 -5.09 -41.38
CA ASN A 565 -15.00 -5.48 -40.06
C ASN A 565 -14.23 -6.81 -40.09
N ASP A 566 -14.70 -7.81 -40.84
CA ASP A 566 -13.99 -9.08 -41.01
C ASP A 566 -12.60 -8.87 -41.65
N VAL A 567 -12.57 -8.14 -42.78
CA VAL A 567 -11.34 -7.79 -43.48
C VAL A 567 -10.38 -7.00 -42.57
N TRP A 568 -10.90 -6.03 -41.82
CA TRP A 568 -10.11 -5.26 -40.85
C TRP A 568 -9.52 -6.14 -39.76
N ASN A 569 -10.30 -7.05 -39.19
CA ASN A 569 -9.82 -7.98 -38.18
C ASN A 569 -8.71 -8.89 -38.73
N ARG A 570 -8.86 -9.39 -39.97
CA ARG A 570 -7.81 -10.18 -40.64
C ARG A 570 -6.55 -9.36 -40.89
N LEU A 571 -6.67 -8.10 -41.29
CA LEU A 571 -5.51 -7.20 -41.44
C LEU A 571 -4.76 -6.98 -40.12
N VAL A 572 -5.47 -6.85 -39.01
CA VAL A 572 -4.87 -6.59 -37.69
C VAL A 572 -4.29 -7.87 -37.06
N GLN A 573 -4.98 -9.02 -37.21
CA GLN A 573 -4.63 -10.25 -36.50
C GLN A 573 -3.75 -11.20 -37.33
N GLU A 574 -3.87 -11.19 -38.66
CA GLU A 574 -3.23 -12.16 -39.55
C GLU A 574 -2.20 -11.47 -40.47
N LYS A 575 -0.97 -11.30 -39.97
CA LYS A 575 0.13 -10.60 -40.69
C LYS A 575 0.41 -11.08 -42.12
N ASN A 576 -0.06 -12.27 -42.49
CA ASN A 576 0.23 -12.90 -43.78
C ASN A 576 -0.97 -13.03 -44.72
N SER A 577 -2.17 -12.60 -44.32
CA SER A 577 -3.40 -12.82 -45.09
C SER A 577 -3.48 -11.97 -46.36
N PHE A 578 -2.77 -10.85 -46.38
CA PHE A 578 -2.72 -9.93 -47.51
C PHE A 578 -1.29 -9.67 -47.97
N GLN A 579 -1.12 -9.40 -49.26
CA GLN A 579 0.14 -9.01 -49.89
C GLN A 579 -0.03 -7.65 -50.55
N TYR A 580 0.90 -6.72 -50.26
CA TYR A 580 0.97 -5.43 -50.93
C TYR A 580 1.43 -5.62 -52.40
N VAL A 581 0.69 -5.00 -53.32
CA VAL A 581 0.93 -5.10 -54.77
C VAL A 581 1.38 -3.77 -55.37
N GLY A 582 0.92 -2.64 -54.82
CA GLY A 582 1.28 -1.31 -55.30
C GLY A 582 0.35 -0.23 -54.75
N GLU A 583 0.30 0.90 -55.45
CA GLU A 583 -0.54 2.06 -55.12
C GLU A 583 -1.41 2.46 -56.31
N THR A 584 -2.61 2.97 -56.02
CA THR A 584 -3.55 3.49 -57.03
C THR A 584 -4.17 4.80 -56.56
N GLU A 585 -4.68 5.61 -57.50
CA GLU A 585 -5.56 6.72 -57.17
C GLU A 585 -6.92 6.22 -56.68
N CYS A 586 -7.50 6.93 -55.70
CA CYS A 586 -8.82 6.63 -55.17
C CYS A 586 -9.90 7.15 -56.13
N ASN A 587 -10.59 6.26 -56.83
CA ASN A 587 -11.66 6.63 -57.77
C ASN A 587 -13.06 6.66 -57.11
N LEU A 588 -13.16 6.46 -55.80
CA LEU A 588 -14.44 6.48 -55.08
C LEU A 588 -14.82 7.90 -54.64
N VAL A 589 -16.03 8.32 -55.03
CA VAL A 589 -16.69 9.49 -54.44
C VAL A 589 -17.33 9.07 -53.13
N ILE A 590 -16.52 9.07 -52.07
CA ILE A 590 -16.90 8.59 -50.74
C ILE A 590 -18.02 9.46 -50.12
N GLU A 591 -17.99 10.77 -50.35
CA GLU A 591 -18.87 11.75 -49.70
C GLU A 591 -20.35 11.66 -50.15
N GLU A 592 -20.62 11.13 -51.35
CA GLU A 592 -21.97 11.04 -51.92
C GLU A 592 -22.67 9.69 -51.66
N ASN A 593 -22.00 8.75 -50.98
CA ASN A 593 -22.55 7.41 -50.76
C ASN A 593 -23.61 7.40 -49.63
N GLN A 594 -24.89 7.41 -50.02
CA GLN A 594 -26.02 7.40 -49.07
C GLN A 594 -26.04 6.19 -48.13
N ALA A 595 -25.62 5.01 -48.58
CA ALA A 595 -25.62 3.81 -47.75
C ALA A 595 -24.53 3.87 -46.67
N LEU A 596 -23.35 4.42 -47.00
CA LEU A 596 -22.28 4.68 -46.04
C LEU A 596 -22.73 5.69 -44.99
N ASN A 597 -23.30 6.82 -45.43
CA ASN A 597 -23.79 7.85 -44.52
C ASN A 597 -24.85 7.31 -43.56
N ASN A 598 -25.81 6.50 -44.05
CA ASN A 598 -26.82 5.87 -43.20
C ASN A 598 -26.21 4.95 -42.13
N ASN A 599 -25.18 4.16 -42.47
CA ASN A 599 -24.49 3.30 -41.50
C ASN A 599 -23.77 4.12 -40.43
N LEU A 600 -23.06 5.18 -40.82
CA LEU A 600 -22.34 6.05 -39.89
C LEU A 600 -23.32 6.84 -39.00
N HIS A 601 -24.45 7.30 -39.55
CA HIS A 601 -25.53 7.93 -38.78
C HIS A 601 -26.14 6.98 -37.75
N ALA A 602 -26.35 5.71 -38.09
CA ALA A 602 -26.86 4.72 -37.14
C ALA A 602 -25.91 4.49 -35.95
N LEU A 603 -24.59 4.49 -36.20
CA LEU A 603 -23.57 4.42 -35.14
C LEU A 603 -23.59 5.67 -34.26
N PHE A 604 -23.70 6.85 -34.88
CA PHE A 604 -23.82 8.11 -34.14
C PHE A 604 -25.05 8.13 -33.22
N HIS A 605 -26.24 7.75 -33.72
CA HIS A 605 -27.46 7.73 -32.90
C HIS A 605 -27.38 6.76 -31.73
N ARG A 606 -26.66 5.65 -31.87
CA ARG A 606 -26.39 4.75 -30.75
C ARG A 606 -25.55 5.44 -29.67
N MET A 607 -24.46 6.10 -30.07
CA MET A 607 -23.61 6.86 -29.13
C MET A 607 -24.37 8.01 -28.49
N GLU A 608 -25.21 8.71 -29.25
CA GLU A 608 -26.08 9.77 -28.77
C GLU A 608 -27.03 9.25 -27.67
N ALA A 609 -27.69 8.12 -27.89
CA ALA A 609 -28.57 7.50 -26.90
C ALA A 609 -27.82 7.12 -25.61
N GLU A 610 -26.59 6.61 -25.72
CA GLU A 610 -25.78 6.30 -24.54
C GLU A 610 -25.35 7.56 -23.77
N ILE A 611 -24.95 8.63 -24.47
CA ILE A 611 -24.61 9.93 -23.86
C ILE A 611 -25.85 10.51 -23.16
N GLN A 612 -27.03 10.43 -23.77
CA GLN A 612 -28.29 10.89 -23.18
C GLN A 612 -28.63 10.12 -21.89
N ASN A 613 -28.44 8.80 -21.87
CA ASN A 613 -28.61 7.99 -20.66
C ASN A 613 -27.62 8.41 -19.56
N GLY A 614 -26.34 8.62 -19.90
CA GLY A 614 -25.33 9.10 -18.95
C GLY A 614 -25.68 10.47 -18.37
N LEU A 615 -26.16 11.40 -19.21
CA LEU A 615 -26.64 12.72 -18.80
C LEU A 615 -27.85 12.64 -17.88
N GLN A 616 -28.78 11.72 -18.13
CA GLN A 616 -29.94 11.52 -17.25
C GLN A 616 -29.48 11.09 -15.85
N VAL A 617 -28.59 10.11 -15.75
CA VAL A 617 -28.03 9.66 -14.46
C VAL A 617 -27.32 10.81 -13.74
N ARG A 618 -26.55 11.63 -14.47
CA ARG A 618 -25.88 12.82 -13.92
C ARG A 618 -26.87 13.86 -13.41
N ALA A 619 -27.95 14.10 -14.14
CA ALA A 619 -29.01 15.02 -13.73
C ALA A 619 -29.73 14.51 -12.48
N GLU A 620 -30.06 13.22 -12.41
CA GLU A 620 -30.68 12.59 -11.25
C GLU A 620 -29.81 12.70 -10.00
N LYS A 621 -28.50 12.42 -10.12
CA LYS A 621 -27.52 12.61 -9.03
C LYS A 621 -27.52 14.06 -8.54
N LYS A 622 -27.42 15.04 -9.46
CA LYS A 622 -27.41 16.46 -9.10
C LYS A 622 -28.70 16.89 -8.42
N LEU A 623 -29.85 16.45 -8.93
CA LEU A 623 -31.16 16.77 -8.34
C LEU A 623 -31.33 16.17 -6.94
N LYS A 624 -30.83 14.95 -6.70
CA LYS A 624 -30.74 14.37 -5.35
C LYS A 624 -29.85 15.23 -4.45
N ALA A 625 -28.67 15.66 -4.92
CA ALA A 625 -27.80 16.53 -4.14
C ALA A 625 -28.47 17.85 -3.71
N TRP A 626 -29.21 18.49 -4.63
CA TRP A 626 -30.00 19.68 -4.33
C TRP A 626 -31.10 19.41 -3.30
N SER A 627 -31.82 18.28 -3.37
CA SER A 627 -32.88 17.97 -2.40
C SER A 627 -32.33 17.72 -0.99
N TYR A 628 -31.14 17.10 -0.88
CA TYR A 628 -30.43 16.97 0.40
C TYR A 628 -29.99 18.33 0.95
N ALA A 629 -29.48 19.23 0.09
CA ALA A 629 -29.11 20.58 0.50
C ALA A 629 -30.32 21.37 1.00
N GLU A 630 -31.46 21.26 0.31
CA GLU A 630 -32.74 21.88 0.71
C GLU A 630 -33.22 21.36 2.08
N ASN A 631 -33.20 20.03 2.27
CA ASN A 631 -33.53 19.40 3.55
C ASN A 631 -32.60 19.86 4.70
N ARG A 632 -31.30 20.03 4.44
CA ARG A 632 -30.34 20.53 5.43
C ARG A 632 -30.62 21.99 5.80
N LEU A 633 -30.92 22.84 4.81
CA LEU A 633 -31.28 24.24 5.04
C LEU A 633 -32.60 24.37 5.82
N ASN A 634 -33.57 23.48 5.59
CA ASN A 634 -34.83 23.45 6.30
C ASN A 634 -34.71 23.15 7.81
N ARG A 635 -33.61 22.50 8.23
CA ARG A 635 -33.29 22.24 9.65
C ARG A 635 -32.69 23.44 10.38
N ILE A 636 -32.39 24.55 9.69
CA ILE A 636 -31.88 25.77 10.32
C ILE A 636 -33.02 26.46 11.08
N GLY A 637 -32.88 26.60 12.40
CA GLY A 637 -33.91 27.19 13.27
C GLY A 637 -34.13 28.69 13.10
N ILE A 638 -33.21 29.40 12.44
CA ILE A 638 -33.32 30.86 12.20
C ILE A 638 -33.98 31.11 10.85
N GLU A 639 -35.22 31.57 10.87
CA GLU A 639 -36.09 31.70 9.69
C GLU A 639 -35.54 32.66 8.60
N ASN A 640 -35.02 33.81 9.00
CA ASN A 640 -34.45 34.78 8.05
C ASN A 640 -33.23 34.22 7.31
N ILE A 641 -32.35 33.48 8.01
CA ILE A 641 -31.16 32.87 7.42
C ILE A 641 -31.54 31.68 6.53
N ARG A 642 -32.50 30.86 6.97
CA ARG A 642 -33.05 29.74 6.19
C ARG A 642 -33.64 30.23 4.86
N ASN A 643 -34.52 31.22 4.90
CA ASN A 643 -35.21 31.73 3.72
C ASN A 643 -34.24 32.42 2.73
N ALA A 644 -33.24 33.15 3.22
CA ALA A 644 -32.21 33.74 2.37
C ALA A 644 -31.35 32.67 1.66
N LYS A 645 -30.93 31.62 2.39
CA LYS A 645 -30.15 30.52 1.82
C LYS A 645 -30.96 29.66 0.84
N LEU A 646 -32.23 29.38 1.14
CA LEU A 646 -33.14 28.65 0.23
C LEU A 646 -33.34 29.41 -1.08
N ARG A 647 -33.57 30.72 -1.03
CA ARG A 647 -33.69 31.55 -2.25
C ARG A 647 -32.43 31.47 -3.10
N LYS A 648 -31.25 31.57 -2.48
CA LYS A 648 -29.97 31.42 -3.18
C LYS A 648 -29.85 30.04 -3.85
N LEU A 649 -30.18 28.98 -3.11
CA LEU A 649 -30.17 27.60 -3.60
C LEU A 649 -31.11 27.42 -4.80
N THR A 650 -32.31 28.00 -4.77
CA THR A 650 -33.26 27.94 -5.89
C THR A 650 -32.76 28.68 -7.12
N THR A 651 -32.11 29.84 -6.95
CA THR A 651 -31.51 30.58 -8.07
C THR A 651 -30.39 29.76 -8.70
N GLU A 652 -29.45 29.24 -7.89
CA GLU A 652 -28.34 28.40 -8.38
C GLU A 652 -28.86 27.14 -9.09
N LYS A 653 -29.95 26.53 -8.60
CA LYS A 653 -30.60 25.36 -9.24
C LYS A 653 -31.20 25.70 -10.61
N GLU A 654 -31.87 26.83 -10.76
CA GLU A 654 -32.45 27.26 -12.03
C GLU A 654 -31.39 27.69 -13.04
N GLU A 655 -30.34 28.39 -12.59
CA GLU A 655 -29.16 28.70 -13.41
C GLU A 655 -28.49 27.42 -13.93
N TRP A 656 -28.30 26.43 -13.04
CA TRP A 656 -27.74 25.14 -13.41
C TRP A 656 -28.63 24.40 -14.42
N LYS A 657 -29.95 24.34 -14.22
CA LYS A 657 -30.87 23.70 -15.18
C LYS A 657 -30.81 24.37 -16.56
N SER A 658 -30.76 25.71 -16.59
CA SER A 658 -30.64 26.45 -17.84
C SER A 658 -29.32 26.16 -18.55
N ALA A 659 -28.21 26.14 -17.81
CA ALA A 659 -26.90 25.80 -18.36
C ALA A 659 -26.83 24.33 -18.82
N PHE A 660 -27.40 23.41 -18.04
CA PHE A 660 -27.47 21.98 -18.36
C PHE A 660 -28.25 21.74 -19.64
N ALA A 661 -29.43 22.35 -19.78
CA ALA A 661 -30.26 22.25 -20.99
C ALA A 661 -29.53 22.74 -22.25
N LYS A 662 -28.74 23.82 -22.14
CA LYS A 662 -27.92 24.34 -23.25
C LYS A 662 -26.77 23.42 -23.64
N GLY A 663 -26.29 22.58 -22.73
CA GLY A 663 -25.18 21.66 -22.96
C GLY A 663 -25.58 20.24 -23.40
N LEU A 664 -26.88 19.97 -23.58
CA LEU A 664 -27.39 18.65 -23.97
C LEU A 664 -27.16 18.32 -25.46
N SER A 665 -26.99 19.32 -26.33
CA SER A 665 -26.85 19.08 -27.77
C SER A 665 -25.59 18.27 -28.07
N VAL A 666 -25.77 17.10 -28.65
CA VAL A 666 -24.67 16.24 -29.12
C VAL A 666 -24.33 16.64 -30.55
N VAL A 667 -23.06 16.99 -30.77
CA VAL A 667 -22.52 17.33 -32.09
C VAL A 667 -21.85 16.09 -32.67
N PRO A 668 -22.23 15.64 -33.89
CA PRO A 668 -21.51 14.61 -34.61
C PRO A 668 -20.22 15.19 -35.21
N ASP A 669 -19.14 14.43 -35.15
CA ASP A 669 -17.94 14.67 -35.95
C ASP A 669 -17.49 13.34 -36.54
N VAL A 670 -17.32 13.30 -37.87
CA VAL A 670 -17.02 12.09 -38.62
C VAL A 670 -15.77 12.35 -39.44
N LYS A 671 -14.73 11.58 -39.16
CA LYS A 671 -13.43 11.72 -39.79
C LYS A 671 -13.04 10.45 -40.52
N HIS A 672 -12.69 10.57 -41.79
CA HIS A 672 -12.07 9.51 -42.55
C HIS A 672 -10.60 9.32 -42.13
N ILE A 673 -10.18 8.09 -41.82
CA ILE A 673 -8.81 7.79 -41.37
C ILE A 673 -7.99 7.15 -42.48
N LEU A 674 -8.53 6.13 -43.14
CA LEU A 674 -7.76 5.28 -44.04
C LEU A 674 -8.66 4.62 -45.08
N THR A 675 -8.19 4.60 -46.32
CA THR A 675 -8.67 3.79 -47.44
C THR A 675 -7.58 2.81 -47.85
N VAL A 676 -7.97 1.56 -48.09
CA VAL A 676 -7.12 0.51 -48.66
C VAL A 676 -7.90 -0.18 -49.77
N ARG A 677 -7.28 -0.38 -50.93
CA ARG A 677 -7.89 -1.13 -52.03
C ARG A 677 -7.58 -2.61 -51.88
N ILE A 678 -8.60 -3.44 -52.03
CA ILE A 678 -8.51 -4.89 -51.99
C ILE A 678 -8.83 -5.42 -53.37
N ASP A 679 -7.84 -6.01 -54.00
CA ASP A 679 -7.99 -6.76 -55.25
C ASP A 679 -8.11 -8.26 -54.90
N GLY A 680 -9.14 -8.90 -55.44
CA GLY A 680 -9.57 -10.27 -55.09
C GLY A 680 -8.71 -11.41 -55.60
#